data_AF-A0A7V9J673-F1
#
_entry.id   AF-A0A7V9J673-F1
#
_cell.length_a   1.000
_cell.length_b   1.000
_cell.length_c   1.000
_cell.angle_alpha   90.00
_cell.angle_beta   90.00
_cell.angle_gamma   90.00
#
_symmetry.space_group_name_H-M   'P 1'
#
loop_
_entity.id
_entity.type
_entity.pdbx_description
1 polymer ?
#
loop_
_entity_poly.entity_id
_entity_poly.type
_entity_poly.pdbx_seq_one_letter_code
_entity_poly.pdbx_strand_id
1 'polypeptide(L)'
;VFSDTVNNGIFVLEPEIFDFIPPDRPVDFSAEVFPALLEQGKPLYGHVSEGYWEDVGTLEAYMRAHTDVLDAKVEVDVPGFRLRGGIWLGEGAEVHPDADVVGPAVVGDNARVEANARLGPYTVLGSNVMVGPDADLERVVVHDNAYLGAGVRATGTVVGRSSDLRAGVRCEDGVVLGDECFVGTRAVLTAGVKVYPFKTVEAGAIVNSSLVWESRGARDLFGRQGVAGLANVDLTPELATRVAMAYAATLKKGARVTTSRDSSRSARMLKRAVMAGLNSAGINVDDLEVASVPVTRFQVRSQRSQGGITVRLVAGDAQSAVLRFFDDTGIDISTDLARKVERLYYREDFRRVYPGEIGDIDFPPRSLEFYTAALMASFDASLVRNHGFKVVVDYAHGTTAFVMPNVLSKLGAEVLAVNPYASTPGATAFDRDTHAANVSALVRSSGSHLGIVIDPDGEHATFIDDEGHVLDDTEAVLALVQLVAMTTEAGCRIALPVTVTTEAERLAAGLGAEIVWTKVDTAALMVAAQHDDVVLAASIDGGFAFPSFLPAFDAVAAFARILEMLARTGTRLSKVVASLPPTHVAHRRVTTPWEHKGSVMRTLVEETDLPMVLLDGVKVLYDDGWVLALPDPQEPLTHVWAEAGSDAEAEKRAQEYAERITRMIGVR
;
A
#
# COMPACT_ATOMS: atom_id res chain seq x y z
N VAL A 1 -11.37 10.21 12.04
CA VAL A 1 -12.22 11.32 11.56
C VAL A 1 -12.94 11.89 12.78
N PHE A 2 -12.81 13.20 13.05
CA PHE A 2 -13.22 13.84 14.32
C PHE A 2 -14.36 14.88 14.14
N SER A 3 -15.01 14.95 12.97
CA SER A 3 -16.05 15.95 12.66
C SER A 3 -17.12 15.40 11.72
N ASP A 4 -18.33 15.92 11.87
CA ASP A 4 -19.55 15.77 11.06
C ASP A 4 -19.66 16.86 9.96
N THR A 5 -18.61 17.65 9.77
CA THR A 5 -18.44 18.60 8.66
C THR A 5 -17.40 18.10 7.65
N VAL A 6 -17.55 18.48 6.38
CA VAL A 6 -16.60 18.16 5.30
C VAL A 6 -15.97 19.44 4.77
N ASN A 7 -14.66 19.40 4.48
CA ASN A 7 -14.00 20.49 3.75
C ASN A 7 -14.38 20.41 2.27
N ASN A 8 -15.20 21.35 1.80
CA ASN A 8 -15.81 21.35 0.48
C ASN A 8 -14.94 21.98 -0.64
N GLY A 9 -13.68 22.34 -0.35
CA GLY A 9 -12.71 22.81 -1.34
C GLY A 9 -12.86 24.26 -1.78
N ILE A 10 -13.75 25.05 -1.19
CA ILE A 10 -13.83 26.50 -1.43
C ILE A 10 -12.91 27.21 -0.43
N PHE A 11 -11.83 27.81 -0.95
CA PHE A 11 -10.88 28.55 -0.13
C PHE A 11 -10.94 30.04 -0.47
N VAL A 12 -11.12 30.87 0.55
CA VAL A 12 -10.95 32.33 0.45
C VAL A 12 -9.61 32.66 1.08
N LEU A 13 -8.67 33.11 0.25
CA LEU A 13 -7.25 33.23 0.61
C LEU A 13 -6.76 34.65 0.32
N GLU A 14 -5.96 35.19 1.24
CA GLU A 14 -5.16 36.38 1.00
C GLU A 14 -3.94 36.00 0.13
N PRO A 15 -3.45 36.86 -0.79
CA PRO A 15 -2.35 36.55 -1.70
C PRO A 15 -1.06 36.08 -1.02
N GLU A 16 -0.81 36.47 0.23
CA GLU A 16 0.30 36.03 1.08
C GLU A 16 0.33 34.52 1.27
N ILE A 17 -0.77 33.80 0.98
CA ILE A 17 -0.79 32.33 0.96
C ILE A 17 0.28 31.74 0.05
N PHE A 18 0.64 32.45 -1.03
CA PHE A 18 1.66 32.00 -1.98
C PHE A 18 3.08 32.03 -1.42
N ASP A 19 3.34 32.80 -0.35
CA ASP A 19 4.66 32.79 0.33
C ASP A 19 4.93 31.45 1.03
N PHE A 20 3.87 30.69 1.31
CA PHE A 20 3.93 29.34 1.89
C PHE A 20 4.02 28.24 0.83
N ILE A 21 3.98 28.61 -0.45
CA ILE A 21 4.03 27.69 -1.59
C ILE A 21 5.38 27.86 -2.28
N PRO A 22 6.38 27.01 -1.99
CA PRO A 22 7.67 27.09 -2.63
C PRO A 22 7.57 26.98 -4.16
N PRO A 23 8.38 27.75 -4.91
CA PRO A 23 8.44 27.61 -6.35
C PRO A 23 8.98 26.21 -6.72
N ASP A 24 8.55 25.71 -7.88
CA ASP A 24 9.09 24.51 -8.55
C ASP A 24 8.81 23.14 -7.91
N ARG A 25 7.79 23.03 -7.04
CA ARG A 25 7.25 21.72 -6.64
C ARG A 25 5.73 21.74 -6.38
N PRO A 26 5.04 20.59 -6.53
CA PRO A 26 3.68 20.45 -6.00
C PRO A 26 3.66 20.62 -4.48
N VAL A 27 2.61 21.27 -3.98
CA VAL A 27 2.37 21.53 -2.55
C VAL A 27 0.93 21.14 -2.22
N ASP A 28 0.73 20.41 -1.12
CA ASP A 28 -0.60 20.10 -0.62
C ASP A 28 -1.05 21.13 0.43
N PHE A 29 -2.23 21.73 0.22
CA PHE A 29 -2.76 22.74 1.13
C PHE A 29 -3.05 22.18 2.53
N SER A 30 -3.62 20.98 2.59
CA SER A 30 -4.04 20.37 3.84
C SER A 30 -2.88 19.83 4.67
N ALA A 31 -1.83 19.32 4.01
CA ALA A 31 -0.68 18.71 4.67
C ALA A 31 0.49 19.67 4.90
N GLU A 32 0.63 20.74 4.11
CA GLU A 32 1.79 21.63 4.18
C GLU A 32 1.40 23.08 4.47
N VAL A 33 0.48 23.66 3.69
CA VAL A 33 0.19 25.11 3.78
C VAL A 33 -0.57 25.46 5.06
N PHE A 34 -1.66 24.76 5.38
CA PHE A 34 -2.43 25.04 6.59
C PHE A 34 -1.65 24.75 7.89
N PRO A 35 -0.90 23.65 8.01
CA PRO A 35 -0.02 23.45 9.17
C PRO A 35 1.03 24.57 9.32
N ALA A 36 1.69 24.99 8.23
CA ALA A 36 2.67 26.08 8.28
C ALA A 36 2.06 27.43 8.69
N LEU A 37 0.84 27.73 8.23
CA LEU A 37 0.10 28.91 8.69
C LEU A 37 -0.19 28.86 10.19
N LEU A 38 -0.67 27.72 10.69
CA LEU A 38 -1.00 27.53 12.10
C LEU A 38 0.25 27.62 13.00
N GLU A 39 1.37 27.04 12.57
CA GLU A 39 2.66 27.14 13.27
C GLU A 39 3.14 28.60 13.37
N GLN A 40 2.90 29.41 12.33
CA GLN A 40 3.20 30.85 12.35
C GLN A 40 2.13 31.70 13.05
N GLY A 41 1.13 31.08 13.67
CA GLY A 41 0.03 31.76 14.38
C GLY A 41 -0.87 32.59 13.46
N LYS A 42 -0.89 32.29 12.15
CA LYS A 42 -1.76 32.95 11.18
C LYS A 42 -3.21 32.47 11.36
N PRO A 43 -4.19 33.36 11.17
CA PRO A 43 -5.59 32.99 11.34
C PRO A 43 -6.06 32.06 10.22
N LEU A 44 -6.69 30.95 10.60
CA LEU A 44 -7.41 30.03 9.71
C LEU A 44 -8.84 29.87 10.24
N TYR A 45 -9.83 30.17 9.41
CA TYR A 45 -11.24 30.15 9.80
C TYR A 45 -12.01 29.14 8.95
N GLY A 46 -12.94 28.42 9.58
CA GLY A 46 -13.93 27.60 8.88
C GLY A 46 -15.29 28.29 8.83
N HIS A 47 -15.99 28.17 7.71
CA HIS A 47 -17.39 28.57 7.59
C HIS A 47 -18.24 27.35 7.26
N VAL A 48 -19.20 27.02 8.14
CA VAL A 48 -20.17 25.96 7.88
C VAL A 48 -21.26 26.55 7.00
N SER A 49 -21.28 26.15 5.73
CA SER A 49 -22.31 26.57 4.78
C SER A 49 -23.53 25.67 4.88
N GLU A 50 -24.72 26.27 4.81
CA GLU A 50 -25.98 25.57 4.58
C GLU A 50 -26.28 25.58 3.07
N GLY A 51 -26.80 24.48 2.52
CA GLY A 51 -27.14 24.40 1.10
C GLY A 51 -27.11 22.97 0.55
N TYR A 52 -27.55 22.81 -0.70
CA TYR A 52 -27.41 21.55 -1.41
C TYR A 52 -25.92 21.29 -1.68
N TRP A 53 -25.45 20.12 -1.26
CA TRP A 53 -24.13 19.63 -1.56
C TRP A 53 -24.22 18.13 -1.78
N GLU A 54 -23.68 17.66 -2.90
CA GLU A 54 -23.58 16.26 -3.24
C GLU A 54 -22.16 16.02 -3.74
N ASP A 55 -21.45 15.07 -3.12
CA ASP A 55 -20.17 14.59 -3.62
C ASP A 55 -20.43 13.67 -4.81
N VAL A 56 -20.33 14.23 -6.01
CA VAL A 56 -20.53 13.49 -7.26
C VAL A 56 -19.30 12.63 -7.57
N GLY A 57 -19.08 11.63 -6.73
CA GLY A 57 -18.04 10.61 -6.87
C GLY A 57 -18.56 9.26 -7.38
N THR A 58 -19.88 9.09 -7.48
CA THR A 58 -20.52 7.86 -7.97
C THR A 58 -21.53 8.15 -9.08
N LEU A 59 -21.85 7.12 -9.88
CA LEU A 59 -22.87 7.23 -10.93
C LEU A 59 -24.27 7.52 -10.35
N GLU A 60 -24.59 6.91 -9.21
CA GLU A 60 -25.88 7.14 -8.55
C GLU A 60 -25.99 8.60 -8.09
N ALA A 61 -24.93 9.14 -7.48
CA ALA A 61 -24.86 10.56 -7.11
C ALA A 61 -24.96 11.47 -8.35
N TYR A 62 -24.31 11.11 -9.47
CA TYR A 62 -24.40 11.85 -10.73
C TYR A 62 -25.83 11.90 -11.30
N MET A 63 -26.53 10.77 -11.33
CA MET A 63 -27.92 10.70 -11.78
C MET A 63 -28.86 11.43 -10.81
N ARG A 64 -28.61 11.30 -9.50
CA ARG A 64 -29.36 12.00 -8.45
C ARG A 64 -29.21 13.52 -8.58
N ALA A 65 -28.01 14.02 -8.87
CA ALA A 65 -27.79 15.43 -9.11
C ALA A 65 -28.65 15.96 -10.27
N HIS A 66 -28.77 15.21 -11.37
CA HIS A 66 -29.65 15.59 -12.48
C HIS A 66 -31.13 15.60 -12.07
N THR A 67 -31.58 14.58 -11.33
CA THR A 67 -32.94 14.53 -10.79
C THR A 67 -33.21 15.72 -9.86
N ASP A 68 -32.30 16.01 -8.94
CA ASP A 68 -32.43 17.10 -7.97
C ASP A 68 -32.44 18.47 -8.64
N VAL A 69 -31.69 18.65 -9.73
CA VAL A 69 -31.75 19.84 -10.60
C VAL A 69 -33.12 19.97 -11.25
N LEU A 70 -33.64 18.89 -11.85
CA LEU A 70 -34.94 18.91 -12.54
C LEU A 70 -36.14 19.05 -11.60
N ASP A 71 -36.00 18.56 -10.36
CA ASP A 71 -36.94 18.75 -9.24
C ASP A 71 -36.82 20.15 -8.61
N ALA A 72 -35.88 20.98 -9.06
CA ALA A 72 -35.60 22.31 -8.53
C ALA A 72 -35.22 22.32 -7.03
N LYS A 73 -34.52 21.28 -6.55
CA LYS A 73 -33.92 21.25 -5.21
C LYS A 73 -32.63 22.09 -5.12
N VAL A 74 -32.04 22.40 -6.27
CA VAL A 74 -30.89 23.28 -6.43
C VAL A 74 -31.21 24.33 -7.50
N GLU A 75 -30.77 25.57 -7.28
CA GLU A 75 -30.92 26.66 -8.24
C GLU A 75 -29.84 26.53 -9.32
N VAL A 76 -30.24 26.01 -10.49
CA VAL A 76 -29.38 25.89 -11.68
C VAL A 76 -30.15 26.43 -12.90
N ASP A 77 -29.48 27.23 -13.72
CA ASP A 77 -30.00 27.68 -15.00
C ASP A 77 -29.96 26.52 -16.02
N VAL A 78 -31.08 25.81 -16.15
CA VAL A 78 -31.23 24.77 -17.17
C VAL A 78 -31.42 25.42 -18.55
N PRO A 79 -30.58 25.11 -19.55
CA PRO A 79 -30.66 25.72 -20.86
C PRO A 79 -31.95 25.34 -21.60
N GLY A 80 -32.47 26.28 -22.41
CA GLY A 80 -33.66 26.08 -23.25
C GLY A 80 -34.93 26.75 -22.74
N PHE A 81 -35.95 26.78 -23.60
CA PHE A 81 -37.26 27.33 -23.29
C PHE A 81 -38.11 26.32 -22.50
N ARG A 82 -38.57 26.73 -21.32
CA ARG A 82 -39.35 25.86 -20.42
C ARG A 82 -40.82 25.78 -20.86
N LEU A 83 -41.25 24.60 -21.28
CA LEU A 83 -42.63 24.23 -21.59
C LEU A 83 -43.37 23.74 -20.33
N ARG A 84 -44.70 23.50 -20.48
CA ARG A 84 -45.51 22.89 -19.43
C ARG A 84 -45.03 21.46 -19.13
N GLY A 85 -45.18 21.02 -17.89
CA GLY A 85 -44.78 19.67 -17.46
C GLY A 85 -43.30 19.53 -17.10
N GLY A 86 -42.53 20.63 -17.01
CA GLY A 86 -41.11 20.57 -16.68
C GLY A 86 -40.25 20.09 -17.85
N ILE A 87 -40.59 20.50 -19.07
CA ILE A 87 -39.81 20.14 -20.26
C ILE A 87 -39.03 21.37 -20.70
N TRP A 88 -37.73 21.22 -20.94
CA TRP A 88 -36.87 22.28 -21.48
C TRP A 88 -36.48 21.94 -22.91
N LEU A 89 -36.70 22.90 -23.82
CA LEU A 89 -36.41 22.73 -25.25
C LEU A 89 -35.36 23.74 -25.69
N GLY A 90 -34.21 23.24 -26.14
CA GLY A 90 -33.08 24.02 -26.64
C GLY A 90 -33.35 24.71 -27.97
N GLU A 91 -32.48 25.65 -28.32
CA GLU A 91 -32.55 26.36 -29.58
C GLU A 91 -32.31 25.41 -30.76
N GLY A 92 -33.17 25.49 -31.79
CA GLY A 92 -33.06 24.63 -32.98
C GLY A 92 -33.42 23.16 -32.75
N ALA A 93 -33.90 22.78 -31.56
CA ALA A 93 -34.34 21.41 -31.30
C ALA A 93 -35.61 21.08 -32.12
N GLU A 94 -35.63 19.90 -32.76
CA GLU A 94 -36.74 19.42 -33.57
C GLU A 94 -37.33 18.14 -32.93
N VAL A 95 -38.60 18.20 -32.53
CA VAL A 95 -39.33 17.05 -31.97
C VAL A 95 -40.48 16.72 -32.91
N HIS A 96 -40.52 15.49 -33.42
CA HIS A 96 -41.57 15.05 -34.33
C HIS A 96 -42.96 15.07 -33.66
N PRO A 97 -44.06 15.42 -34.37
CA PRO A 97 -45.40 15.50 -33.78
C PRO A 97 -45.92 14.20 -33.13
N ASP A 98 -45.41 13.06 -33.60
CA ASP A 98 -45.75 11.73 -33.09
C ASP A 98 -44.82 11.25 -31.96
N ALA A 99 -43.84 12.05 -31.54
CA ALA A 99 -42.97 11.73 -30.40
C ALA A 99 -43.66 12.13 -29.07
N ASP A 100 -43.46 11.32 -28.04
CA ASP A 100 -43.99 11.55 -26.69
C ASP A 100 -42.88 11.99 -25.75
N VAL A 101 -43.01 13.19 -25.18
CA VAL A 101 -42.03 13.75 -24.23
C VAL A 101 -42.74 14.01 -22.91
N VAL A 102 -42.37 13.25 -21.88
CA VAL A 102 -42.93 13.30 -20.53
C VAL A 102 -41.90 13.88 -19.58
N GLY A 103 -42.18 15.08 -19.06
CA GLY A 103 -41.27 15.75 -18.14
C GLY A 103 -41.29 15.17 -16.71
N PRO A 104 -40.30 15.54 -15.87
CA PRO A 104 -39.25 16.52 -16.14
C PRO A 104 -38.23 16.03 -17.19
N ALA A 105 -37.92 16.81 -18.22
CA ALA A 105 -37.01 16.37 -19.30
C ALA A 105 -36.32 17.55 -20.00
N VAL A 106 -35.12 17.33 -20.54
CA VAL A 106 -34.34 18.36 -21.27
C VAL A 106 -34.00 17.84 -22.65
N VAL A 107 -34.28 18.64 -23.66
CA VAL A 107 -33.89 18.42 -25.05
C VAL A 107 -32.94 19.55 -25.44
N GLY A 108 -31.65 19.26 -25.57
CA GLY A 108 -30.61 20.25 -25.85
C GLY A 108 -30.67 20.87 -27.24
N ASP A 109 -29.80 21.84 -27.48
CA ASP A 109 -29.78 22.61 -28.72
C ASP A 109 -29.52 21.73 -29.95
N ASN A 110 -30.27 21.97 -31.02
CA ASN A 110 -30.20 21.21 -32.29
C ASN A 110 -30.40 19.69 -32.14
N ALA A 111 -30.92 19.22 -31.00
CA ALA A 111 -31.28 17.81 -30.84
C ALA A 111 -32.50 17.47 -31.70
N ARG A 112 -32.54 16.24 -32.22
CA ARG A 112 -33.63 15.74 -33.07
C ARG A 112 -34.26 14.50 -32.47
N VAL A 113 -35.57 14.52 -32.34
CA VAL A 113 -36.37 13.40 -31.82
C VAL A 113 -37.36 12.97 -32.90
N GLU A 114 -37.17 11.77 -33.44
CA GLU A 114 -37.93 11.24 -34.58
C GLU A 114 -39.29 10.65 -34.16
N ALA A 115 -40.11 10.27 -35.16
CA ALA A 115 -41.47 9.77 -34.96
C ALA A 115 -41.57 8.58 -34.00
N ASN A 116 -42.62 8.57 -33.16
CA ASN A 116 -42.92 7.53 -32.16
C ASN A 116 -41.85 7.31 -31.07
N ALA A 117 -40.82 8.16 -30.98
CA ALA A 117 -39.88 8.09 -29.86
C ALA A 117 -40.54 8.56 -28.56
N ARG A 118 -40.24 7.88 -27.44
CA ARG A 118 -40.69 8.22 -26.09
C ARG A 118 -39.51 8.69 -25.25
N LEU A 119 -39.59 9.91 -24.74
CA LEU A 119 -38.70 10.46 -23.73
C LEU A 119 -39.45 10.53 -22.41
N GLY A 120 -39.20 9.58 -21.51
CA GLY A 120 -39.77 9.53 -20.17
C GLY A 120 -39.10 10.50 -19.18
N PRO A 121 -39.61 10.56 -17.94
CA PRO A 121 -39.12 11.48 -16.92
C PRO A 121 -37.62 11.34 -16.62
N TYR A 122 -37.03 12.46 -16.25
CA TYR A 122 -35.60 12.65 -15.94
C TYR A 122 -34.66 12.30 -17.09
N THR A 123 -35.14 12.44 -18.33
CA THR A 123 -34.31 12.29 -19.52
C THR A 123 -33.68 13.62 -19.91
N VAL A 124 -32.36 13.64 -20.09
CA VAL A 124 -31.57 14.81 -20.45
C VAL A 124 -30.80 14.49 -21.72
N LEU A 125 -31.09 15.22 -22.79
CA LEU A 125 -30.35 15.14 -24.04
C LEU A 125 -29.47 16.38 -24.19
N GLY A 126 -28.19 16.17 -24.45
CA GLY A 126 -27.23 17.22 -24.80
C GLY A 126 -27.47 17.78 -26.20
N SER A 127 -26.52 18.60 -26.65
CA SER A 127 -26.60 19.28 -27.94
C SER A 127 -26.33 18.34 -29.11
N ASN A 128 -26.99 18.55 -30.25
CA ASN A 128 -26.85 17.76 -31.48
C ASN A 128 -27.12 16.25 -31.31
N VAL A 129 -27.86 15.85 -30.28
CA VAL A 129 -28.24 14.45 -30.07
C VAL A 129 -29.34 14.07 -31.06
N MET A 130 -29.22 12.89 -31.68
CA MET A 130 -30.24 12.38 -32.58
C MET A 130 -30.86 11.10 -32.01
N VAL A 131 -32.17 11.14 -31.75
CA VAL A 131 -32.97 10.03 -31.27
C VAL A 131 -33.84 9.53 -32.42
N GLY A 132 -33.56 8.32 -32.88
CA GLY A 132 -34.26 7.65 -33.97
C GLY A 132 -35.68 7.20 -33.61
N PRO A 133 -36.47 6.77 -34.61
CA PRO A 133 -37.88 6.45 -34.42
C PRO A 133 -38.06 5.24 -33.49
N ASP A 134 -39.20 5.21 -32.79
CA ASP A 134 -39.59 4.13 -31.87
C ASP A 134 -38.61 3.90 -30.68
N ALA A 135 -37.71 4.85 -30.40
CA ALA A 135 -36.82 4.78 -29.23
C ALA A 135 -37.60 5.02 -27.91
N ASP A 136 -37.15 4.44 -26.80
CA ASP A 136 -37.77 4.58 -25.47
C ASP A 136 -36.70 4.83 -24.41
N LEU A 137 -36.63 6.06 -23.91
CA LEU A 137 -35.60 6.53 -22.98
C LEU A 137 -36.25 6.98 -21.68
N GLU A 138 -35.77 6.53 -20.52
CA GLU A 138 -36.29 6.95 -19.22
C GLU A 138 -35.18 7.05 -18.18
N ARG A 139 -35.08 8.16 -17.44
CA ARG A 139 -33.93 8.45 -16.55
C ARG A 139 -32.59 8.29 -17.29
N VAL A 140 -32.47 8.87 -18.48
CA VAL A 140 -31.26 8.76 -19.31
C VAL A 140 -30.58 10.12 -19.43
N VAL A 141 -29.26 10.15 -19.26
CA VAL A 141 -28.44 11.33 -19.54
C VAL A 141 -27.59 11.05 -20.77
N VAL A 142 -27.83 11.79 -21.84
CA VAL A 142 -27.10 11.67 -23.11
C VAL A 142 -26.29 12.95 -23.32
N HIS A 143 -24.97 12.82 -23.45
CA HIS A 143 -24.08 13.93 -23.75
C HIS A 143 -24.06 14.27 -25.25
N ASP A 144 -23.40 15.38 -25.58
CA ASP A 144 -23.44 16.00 -26.91
C ASP A 144 -23.01 15.09 -28.05
N ASN A 145 -23.61 15.30 -29.24
CA ASN A 145 -23.29 14.63 -30.50
C ASN A 145 -23.48 13.10 -30.51
N ALA A 146 -24.25 12.55 -29.57
CA ALA A 146 -24.59 11.13 -29.56
C ALA A 146 -25.73 10.79 -30.53
N TYR A 147 -25.68 9.58 -31.09
CA TYR A 147 -26.72 9.02 -31.96
C TYR A 147 -27.36 7.80 -31.30
N LEU A 148 -28.68 7.82 -31.15
CA LEU A 148 -29.49 6.70 -30.66
C LEU A 148 -30.38 6.23 -31.81
N GLY A 149 -30.10 5.06 -32.36
CA GLY A 149 -30.80 4.53 -33.53
C GLY A 149 -32.25 4.10 -33.26
N ALA A 150 -32.93 3.68 -34.33
CA ALA A 150 -34.31 3.25 -34.25
C ALA A 150 -34.53 2.11 -33.24
N GLY A 151 -35.57 2.22 -32.41
CA GLY A 151 -35.95 1.20 -31.44
C GLY A 151 -34.96 0.98 -30.28
N VAL A 152 -34.05 1.93 -30.03
CA VAL A 152 -33.16 1.89 -28.85
C VAL A 152 -34.00 2.01 -27.58
N ARG A 153 -33.71 1.19 -26.57
CA ARG A 153 -34.35 1.26 -25.25
C ARG A 153 -33.29 1.46 -24.18
N ALA A 154 -33.43 2.50 -23.36
CA ALA A 154 -32.49 2.78 -22.29
C ALA A 154 -33.21 3.25 -21.03
N THR A 155 -32.81 2.72 -19.88
CA THR A 155 -33.34 3.13 -18.58
C THR A 155 -32.19 3.38 -17.62
N GLY A 156 -32.18 4.49 -16.89
CA GLY A 156 -31.14 4.76 -15.88
C GLY A 156 -29.72 4.78 -16.45
N THR A 157 -29.57 5.20 -17.71
CA THR A 157 -28.34 5.04 -18.49
C THR A 157 -27.65 6.38 -18.71
N VAL A 158 -26.31 6.41 -18.66
CA VAL A 158 -25.50 7.55 -19.08
C VAL A 158 -24.78 7.23 -20.39
N VAL A 159 -24.90 8.12 -21.37
CA VAL A 159 -24.26 7.99 -22.69
C VAL A 159 -23.32 9.17 -22.91
N GLY A 160 -22.02 8.90 -23.03
CA GLY A 160 -20.97 9.87 -23.28
C GLY A 160 -21.06 10.52 -24.67
N ARG A 161 -20.25 11.57 -24.88
CA ARG A 161 -20.26 12.37 -26.10
C ARG A 161 -19.94 11.53 -27.33
N SER A 162 -20.47 11.92 -28.49
CA SER A 162 -20.10 11.31 -29.77
C SER A 162 -20.25 9.78 -29.82
N SER A 163 -21.19 9.24 -29.02
CA SER A 163 -21.41 7.80 -28.94
C SER A 163 -22.56 7.36 -29.86
N ASP A 164 -22.35 6.25 -30.57
CA ASP A 164 -23.27 5.68 -31.55
C ASP A 164 -23.94 4.41 -31.00
N LEU A 165 -25.21 4.50 -30.61
CA LEU A 165 -26.02 3.32 -30.30
C LEU A 165 -26.85 2.95 -31.54
N ARG A 166 -26.55 1.81 -32.14
CA ARG A 166 -27.23 1.38 -33.37
C ARG A 166 -28.63 0.82 -33.08
N ALA A 167 -29.39 0.54 -34.14
CA ALA A 167 -30.80 0.18 -34.03
C ALA A 167 -31.05 -1.04 -33.12
N GLY A 168 -32.06 -0.92 -32.25
CA GLY A 168 -32.51 -1.97 -31.35
C GLY A 168 -31.61 -2.26 -30.14
N VAL A 169 -30.62 -1.41 -29.84
CA VAL A 169 -29.78 -1.55 -28.63
C VAL A 169 -30.63 -1.42 -27.37
N ARG A 170 -30.32 -2.24 -26.36
CA ARG A 170 -30.99 -2.21 -25.05
C ARG A 170 -29.98 -1.94 -23.95
N CYS A 171 -30.21 -0.91 -23.16
CA CYS A 171 -29.42 -0.57 -21.97
C CYS A 171 -30.31 -0.67 -20.74
N GLU A 172 -29.92 -1.51 -19.78
CA GLU A 172 -30.61 -1.63 -18.49
C GLU A 172 -30.12 -0.57 -17.48
N ASP A 173 -30.72 -0.56 -16.29
CA ASP A 173 -30.46 0.42 -15.24
C ASP A 173 -28.98 0.45 -14.82
N GLY A 174 -28.40 1.64 -14.71
CA GLY A 174 -27.02 1.85 -14.27
C GLY A 174 -25.95 1.60 -15.34
N VAL A 175 -26.34 1.44 -16.62
CA VAL A 175 -25.37 1.36 -17.72
C VAL A 175 -24.68 2.71 -17.95
N VAL A 176 -23.37 2.70 -18.20
CA VAL A 176 -22.58 3.88 -18.55
C VAL A 176 -21.78 3.62 -19.80
N LEU A 177 -21.90 4.49 -20.79
CA LEU A 177 -21.05 4.52 -21.98
C LEU A 177 -20.17 5.76 -21.90
N GLY A 178 -18.85 5.59 -22.00
CA GLY A 178 -17.91 6.70 -22.11
C GLY A 178 -17.99 7.40 -23.47
N ASP A 179 -17.20 8.45 -23.65
CA ASP A 179 -17.16 9.22 -24.90
C ASP A 179 -16.70 8.35 -26.10
N GLU A 180 -17.22 8.63 -27.29
CA GLU A 180 -16.83 7.97 -28.55
C GLU A 180 -17.02 6.44 -28.55
N CYS A 181 -18.06 5.94 -27.89
CA CYS A 181 -18.40 4.53 -27.93
C CYS A 181 -19.25 4.17 -29.15
N PHE A 182 -18.99 3.01 -29.75
CA PHE A 182 -19.86 2.43 -30.77
C PHE A 182 -20.55 1.18 -30.23
N VAL A 183 -21.87 1.12 -30.28
CA VAL A 183 -22.66 -0.03 -29.86
C VAL A 183 -23.45 -0.57 -31.05
N GLY A 184 -23.08 -1.78 -31.50
CA GLY A 184 -23.65 -2.44 -32.67
C GLY A 184 -25.13 -2.78 -32.53
N THR A 185 -25.79 -3.04 -33.67
CA THR A 185 -27.25 -3.24 -33.72
C THR A 185 -27.70 -4.37 -32.80
N ARG A 186 -28.79 -4.18 -32.07
CA ARG A 186 -29.41 -5.17 -31.17
C ARG A 186 -28.50 -5.71 -30.07
N ALA A 187 -27.44 -4.98 -29.70
CA ALA A 187 -26.66 -5.32 -28.53
C ALA A 187 -27.48 -5.08 -27.24
N VAL A 188 -27.20 -5.87 -26.21
CA VAL A 188 -27.86 -5.78 -24.90
C VAL A 188 -26.79 -5.54 -23.84
N LEU A 189 -26.88 -4.40 -23.15
CA LEU A 189 -26.04 -4.01 -22.03
C LEU A 189 -26.87 -4.21 -20.75
N THR A 190 -26.47 -5.17 -19.92
CA THR A 190 -27.22 -5.48 -18.68
C THR A 190 -26.95 -4.47 -17.58
N ALA A 191 -27.73 -4.53 -16.50
CA ALA A 191 -27.67 -3.56 -15.41
C ALA A 191 -26.25 -3.37 -14.85
N GLY A 192 -25.86 -2.10 -14.61
CA GLY A 192 -24.58 -1.71 -14.02
C GLY A 192 -23.34 -1.82 -14.95
N VAL A 193 -23.52 -2.17 -16.22
CA VAL A 193 -22.40 -2.33 -17.16
C VAL A 193 -21.79 -0.97 -17.53
N LYS A 194 -20.46 -0.88 -17.43
CA LYS A 194 -19.69 0.31 -17.83
C LYS A 194 -18.85 0.00 -19.07
N VAL A 195 -18.99 0.80 -20.11
CA VAL A 195 -18.19 0.73 -21.34
C VAL A 195 -17.31 1.97 -21.37
N TYR A 196 -15.99 1.77 -21.39
CA TYR A 196 -15.04 2.88 -21.40
C TYR A 196 -15.08 3.66 -22.72
N PRO A 197 -14.57 4.91 -22.75
CA PRO A 197 -14.46 5.67 -23.99
C PRO A 197 -13.74 4.90 -25.12
N PHE A 198 -14.08 5.22 -26.37
CA PHE A 198 -13.47 4.65 -27.58
C PHE A 198 -13.63 3.13 -27.75
N LYS A 199 -14.65 2.51 -27.12
CA LYS A 199 -14.90 1.08 -27.23
C LYS A 199 -15.97 0.76 -28.28
N THR A 200 -15.83 -0.42 -28.88
CA THR A 200 -16.79 -0.97 -29.84
C THR A 200 -17.44 -2.21 -29.24
N VAL A 201 -18.76 -2.20 -29.10
CA VAL A 201 -19.60 -3.36 -28.79
C VAL A 201 -20.13 -3.93 -30.10
N GLU A 202 -19.88 -5.21 -30.35
CA GLU A 202 -20.32 -5.85 -31.59
C GLU A 202 -21.85 -5.99 -31.68
N ALA A 203 -22.36 -6.10 -32.91
CA ALA A 203 -23.78 -6.30 -33.16
C ALA A 203 -24.28 -7.61 -32.53
N GLY A 204 -25.42 -7.55 -31.83
CA GLY A 204 -26.04 -8.69 -31.16
C GLY A 204 -25.31 -9.18 -29.91
N ALA A 205 -24.25 -8.50 -29.46
CA ALA A 205 -23.54 -8.87 -28.25
C ALA A 205 -24.43 -8.69 -27.01
N ILE A 206 -24.34 -9.64 -26.08
CA ILE A 206 -24.90 -9.50 -24.72
C ILE A 206 -23.72 -9.20 -23.80
N VAL A 207 -23.63 -7.95 -23.36
CA VAL A 207 -22.58 -7.47 -22.46
C VAL A 207 -23.14 -7.53 -21.04
N ASN A 208 -22.68 -8.53 -20.29
CA ASN A 208 -23.08 -8.76 -18.90
C ASN A 208 -22.03 -8.30 -17.87
N SER A 209 -20.92 -7.74 -18.36
CA SER A 209 -19.79 -7.30 -17.57
C SER A 209 -19.19 -6.07 -18.23
N SER A 210 -18.73 -5.13 -17.40
CA SER A 210 -18.17 -3.86 -17.84
C SER A 210 -16.99 -4.07 -18.80
N LEU A 211 -17.06 -3.46 -19.98
CA LEU A 211 -16.01 -3.47 -21.00
C LEU A 211 -14.94 -2.41 -20.65
N VAL A 212 -14.25 -2.68 -19.56
CA VAL A 212 -13.16 -1.86 -18.99
C VAL A 212 -11.80 -2.55 -19.17
N TRP A 213 -11.82 -3.89 -19.14
CA TRP A 213 -10.72 -4.84 -18.86
C TRP A 213 -10.14 -4.81 -17.44
N GLU A 214 -10.29 -5.97 -16.78
CA GLU A 214 -9.79 -6.59 -15.53
C GLU A 214 -9.24 -5.67 -14.40
N SER A 215 -9.65 -5.79 -13.14
CA SER A 215 -10.29 -6.84 -12.33
C SER A 215 -11.09 -6.17 -11.19
N ARG A 216 -11.93 -6.92 -10.46
CA ARG A 216 -12.65 -6.44 -9.28
C ARG A 216 -11.66 -5.81 -8.29
N GLY A 217 -11.76 -4.50 -8.10
CA GLY A 217 -10.91 -3.78 -7.17
C GLY A 217 -11.33 -4.06 -5.74
N ALA A 218 -10.37 -4.56 -4.95
CA ALA A 218 -10.29 -4.21 -3.55
C ALA A 218 -10.41 -2.67 -3.39
N ARG A 219 -10.86 -2.22 -2.23
CA ARG A 219 -11.10 -0.79 -1.94
C ARG A 219 -9.83 0.05 -2.13
N ASP A 220 -8.66 -0.56 -1.94
CA ASP A 220 -7.31 0.00 -2.08
C ASP A 220 -6.43 -0.94 -2.94
N LEU A 221 -5.52 -0.37 -3.73
CA LEU A 221 -4.60 -1.11 -4.62
C LEU A 221 -3.32 -1.52 -3.86
N PHE A 222 -2.84 -0.69 -2.94
CA PHE A 222 -1.70 -0.97 -2.09
C PHE A 222 -2.13 -1.64 -0.78
N GLY A 223 -1.56 -2.82 -0.52
CA GLY A 223 -1.62 -3.50 0.77
C GLY A 223 -0.43 -3.13 1.68
N ARG A 224 -0.28 -3.85 2.81
CA ARG A 224 0.78 -3.61 3.82
C ARG A 224 2.19 -3.70 3.24
N GLN A 225 2.40 -4.60 2.28
CA GLN A 225 3.71 -4.84 1.66
C GLN A 225 3.81 -4.29 0.23
N GLY A 226 2.73 -3.72 -0.32
CA GLY A 226 2.66 -3.28 -1.72
C GLY A 226 1.45 -3.86 -2.46
N VAL A 227 1.51 -3.94 -3.78
CA VAL A 227 0.40 -4.42 -4.61
C VAL A 227 0.46 -5.94 -4.70
N ALA A 228 -0.47 -6.64 -4.05
CA ALA A 228 -0.49 -8.10 -3.94
C ALA A 228 -1.80 -8.71 -4.46
N GLY A 229 -1.73 -9.98 -4.86
CA GLY A 229 -2.90 -10.78 -5.23
C GLY A 229 -2.52 -12.09 -5.88
N LEU A 230 -3.52 -12.93 -6.19
CA LEU A 230 -3.30 -14.19 -6.90
C LEU A 230 -2.62 -13.92 -8.24
N ALA A 231 -1.46 -14.54 -8.45
CA ALA A 231 -0.68 -14.34 -9.67
C ALA A 231 -1.47 -14.81 -10.89
N ASN A 232 -1.55 -13.98 -11.91
CA ASN A 232 -2.29 -14.24 -13.15
C ASN A 232 -3.82 -14.34 -12.98
N VAL A 233 -4.36 -13.87 -11.84
CA VAL A 233 -5.81 -13.74 -11.58
C VAL A 233 -6.12 -12.33 -11.09
N ASP A 234 -5.62 -11.96 -9.91
CA ASP A 234 -5.75 -10.61 -9.37
C ASP A 234 -4.58 -9.75 -9.84
N LEU A 235 -3.36 -10.32 -9.77
CA LEU A 235 -2.13 -9.67 -10.19
C LEU A 235 -1.69 -10.20 -11.56
N THR A 236 -2.19 -9.56 -12.61
CA THR A 236 -1.90 -9.88 -14.01
C THR A 236 -0.73 -9.04 -14.57
N PRO A 237 -0.09 -9.47 -15.67
CA PRO A 237 0.90 -8.64 -16.40
C PRO A 237 0.36 -7.25 -16.77
N GLU A 238 -0.91 -7.17 -17.16
CA GLU A 238 -1.60 -5.93 -17.53
C GLU A 238 -1.70 -5.01 -16.31
N LEU A 239 -2.13 -5.55 -15.16
CA LEU A 239 -2.16 -4.80 -13.90
C LEU A 239 -0.75 -4.31 -13.54
N ALA A 240 0.24 -5.20 -13.53
CA ALA A 240 1.62 -4.88 -13.19
C ALA A 240 2.21 -3.78 -14.09
N THR A 241 1.91 -3.80 -15.39
CA THR A 241 2.33 -2.76 -16.34
C THR A 241 1.71 -1.41 -15.99
N ARG A 242 0.39 -1.37 -15.75
CA ARG A 242 -0.32 -0.12 -15.39
C ARG A 242 0.17 0.46 -14.06
N VAL A 243 0.36 -0.37 -13.04
CA VAL A 243 0.89 0.08 -11.74
C VAL A 243 2.31 0.63 -11.91
N ALA A 244 3.15 -0.02 -12.71
CA ALA A 244 4.48 0.49 -13.02
C ALA A 244 4.46 1.82 -13.79
N MET A 245 3.52 2.01 -14.73
CA MET A 245 3.33 3.28 -15.41
C MET A 245 2.85 4.40 -14.46
N ALA A 246 1.93 4.08 -13.54
CA ALA A 246 1.48 5.03 -12.51
C ALA A 246 2.64 5.44 -11.60
N TYR A 247 3.46 4.48 -11.16
CA TYR A 247 4.66 4.76 -10.39
C TYR A 247 5.67 5.61 -11.17
N ALA A 248 5.92 5.27 -12.44
CA ALA A 248 6.82 6.03 -13.31
C ALA A 248 6.38 7.49 -13.52
N ALA A 249 5.08 7.76 -13.54
CA ALA A 249 4.53 9.11 -13.64
C ALA A 249 4.80 9.97 -12.39
N THR A 250 5.10 9.35 -11.23
CA THR A 250 5.55 10.08 -10.03
C THR A 250 7.01 10.55 -10.12
N LEU A 251 7.81 9.95 -11.00
CA LEU A 251 9.24 10.20 -11.17
C LEU A 251 9.51 11.10 -12.37
N LYS A 252 10.68 11.76 -12.40
CA LYS A 252 11.11 12.54 -13.58
C LYS A 252 11.46 11.61 -14.74
N LYS A 253 11.24 12.08 -15.97
CA LYS A 253 11.72 11.37 -17.16
C LYS A 253 13.25 11.22 -17.14
N GLY A 254 13.74 10.08 -17.57
CA GLY A 254 15.16 9.72 -17.53
C GLY A 254 15.66 9.27 -16.15
N ALA A 255 14.79 9.29 -15.13
CA ALA A 255 15.09 8.68 -13.84
C ALA A 255 15.35 7.17 -14.00
N ARG A 256 16.04 6.60 -13.02
CA ARG A 256 16.48 5.22 -12.96
C ARG A 256 15.77 4.52 -11.80
N VAL A 257 15.28 3.32 -12.05
CA VAL A 257 14.59 2.49 -11.05
C VAL A 257 15.23 1.10 -11.03
N THR A 258 15.65 0.68 -9.84
CA THR A 258 16.20 -0.67 -9.65
C THR A 258 15.06 -1.68 -9.58
N THR A 259 15.16 -2.77 -10.34
CA THR A 259 14.20 -3.86 -10.27
C THR A 259 14.86 -5.18 -9.91
N SER A 260 14.12 -6.03 -9.19
CA SER A 260 14.57 -7.39 -8.87
C SER A 260 13.38 -8.33 -8.68
N ARG A 261 13.67 -9.61 -8.46
CA ARG A 261 12.66 -10.61 -8.10
C ARG A 261 13.24 -11.76 -7.29
N ASP A 262 12.34 -12.58 -6.75
CA ASP A 262 12.65 -13.93 -6.30
C ASP A 262 12.87 -14.92 -7.46
N SER A 263 13.07 -16.21 -7.15
CA SER A 263 13.29 -17.26 -8.15
C SER A 263 12.01 -17.73 -8.88
N SER A 264 10.82 -17.29 -8.48
CA SER A 264 9.53 -17.79 -8.95
C SER A 264 9.24 -17.47 -10.42
N ARG A 265 8.39 -18.29 -11.04
CA ARG A 265 7.94 -18.10 -12.43
C ARG A 265 6.99 -16.91 -12.55
N SER A 266 6.09 -16.76 -11.58
CA SER A 266 5.13 -15.66 -11.51
C SER A 266 5.86 -14.31 -11.41
N ALA A 267 6.82 -14.17 -10.49
CA ALA A 267 7.60 -12.95 -10.38
C ALA A 267 8.43 -12.65 -11.63
N ARG A 268 8.95 -13.68 -12.33
CA ARG A 268 9.66 -13.51 -13.61
C ARG A 268 8.77 -12.90 -14.69
N MET A 269 7.52 -13.36 -14.79
CA MET A 269 6.55 -12.81 -15.74
C MET A 269 6.18 -11.37 -15.37
N LEU A 270 5.77 -11.16 -14.12
CA LEU A 270 5.30 -9.87 -13.62
C LEU A 270 6.39 -8.79 -13.66
N LYS A 271 7.63 -9.11 -13.30
CA LYS A 271 8.75 -8.15 -13.38
C LYS A 271 8.97 -7.65 -14.81
N ARG A 272 8.87 -8.50 -15.83
CA ARG A 272 9.01 -8.06 -17.22
C ARG A 272 7.91 -7.07 -17.62
N ALA A 273 6.70 -7.28 -17.13
CA ALA A 273 5.59 -6.35 -17.33
C ALA A 273 5.83 -5.01 -16.62
N VAL A 274 6.34 -5.05 -15.37
CA VAL A 274 6.77 -3.85 -14.64
C VAL A 274 7.82 -3.07 -15.42
N MET A 275 8.88 -3.73 -15.90
CA MET A 275 9.96 -3.10 -16.67
C MET A 275 9.43 -2.45 -17.96
N ALA A 276 8.53 -3.13 -18.68
CA ALA A 276 7.90 -2.56 -19.87
C ALA A 276 7.08 -1.29 -19.55
N GLY A 277 6.33 -1.31 -18.44
CA GLY A 277 5.58 -0.14 -17.96
C GLY A 277 6.49 1.04 -17.64
N LEU A 278 7.58 0.82 -16.89
CA LEU A 278 8.58 1.84 -16.56
C LEU A 278 9.20 2.46 -17.83
N ASN A 279 9.71 1.64 -18.74
CA ASN A 279 10.36 2.10 -19.96
C ASN A 279 9.42 2.90 -20.86
N SER A 280 8.15 2.49 -20.97
CA SER A 280 7.13 3.18 -21.77
C SER A 280 6.83 4.61 -21.28
N ALA A 281 7.14 4.89 -20.02
CA ALA A 281 7.03 6.20 -19.39
C ALA A 281 8.38 6.94 -19.34
N GLY A 282 9.41 6.45 -20.04
CA GLY A 282 10.74 7.06 -20.13
C GLY A 282 11.58 6.93 -18.87
N ILE A 283 11.39 5.85 -18.11
CA ILE A 283 12.21 5.50 -16.95
C ILE A 283 13.22 4.42 -17.33
N ASN A 284 14.49 4.64 -16.99
CA ASN A 284 15.55 3.65 -17.15
C ASN A 284 15.46 2.61 -16.03
N VAL A 285 15.75 1.35 -16.34
CA VAL A 285 15.67 0.26 -15.38
C VAL A 285 17.05 -0.36 -15.16
N ASP A 286 17.44 -0.47 -13.90
CA ASP A 286 18.55 -1.31 -13.46
C ASP A 286 18.01 -2.67 -13.01
N ASP A 287 18.14 -3.71 -13.83
CA ASP A 287 17.65 -5.04 -13.49
C ASP A 287 18.72 -5.89 -12.79
N LEU A 288 18.48 -6.21 -11.52
CA LEU A 288 19.31 -7.14 -10.73
C LEU A 288 18.98 -8.61 -10.98
N GLU A 289 18.06 -8.90 -11.89
CA GLU A 289 17.56 -10.22 -12.19
C GLU A 289 16.95 -10.93 -10.98
N VAL A 290 17.72 -11.78 -10.30
CA VAL A 290 17.34 -12.48 -9.07
C VAL A 290 18.22 -11.98 -7.94
N ALA A 291 17.63 -11.28 -6.97
CA ALA A 291 18.37 -10.70 -5.86
C ALA A 291 17.50 -10.67 -4.60
N SER A 292 18.13 -10.79 -3.43
CA SER A 292 17.43 -10.61 -2.15
C SER A 292 16.90 -9.19 -2.00
N VAL A 293 15.90 -9.02 -1.13
CA VAL A 293 15.35 -7.69 -0.87
C VAL A 293 16.42 -6.75 -0.33
N PRO A 294 17.30 -7.13 0.63
CA PRO A 294 18.35 -6.24 1.11
C PRO A 294 19.37 -5.83 0.05
N VAL A 295 19.76 -6.73 -0.86
CA VAL A 295 20.64 -6.38 -1.99
C VAL A 295 19.96 -5.39 -2.93
N THR A 296 18.65 -5.54 -3.14
CA THR A 296 17.86 -4.61 -3.96
C THR A 296 17.82 -3.22 -3.31
N ARG A 297 17.51 -3.13 -2.02
CA ARG A 297 17.48 -1.87 -1.25
C ARG A 297 18.85 -1.19 -1.23
N PHE A 298 19.91 -1.97 -1.00
CA PHE A 298 21.29 -1.49 -1.08
C PHE A 298 21.63 -0.92 -2.45
N GLN A 299 21.21 -1.59 -3.53
CA GLN A 299 21.42 -1.10 -4.89
C GLN A 299 20.68 0.21 -5.15
N VAL A 300 19.42 0.31 -4.71
CA VAL A 300 18.63 1.55 -4.82
C VAL A 300 19.34 2.71 -4.13
N ARG A 301 19.82 2.50 -2.89
CA ARG A 301 20.54 3.53 -2.11
C ARG A 301 21.93 3.88 -2.67
N SER A 302 22.68 2.89 -3.15
CA SER A 302 24.08 3.05 -3.56
C SER A 302 24.26 3.61 -4.96
N GLN A 303 23.24 3.49 -5.82
CA GLN A 303 23.23 4.05 -7.17
C GLN A 303 22.35 5.29 -7.22
N ARG A 304 22.47 6.09 -8.28
CA ARG A 304 21.56 7.22 -8.53
C ARG A 304 20.18 6.73 -8.99
N SER A 305 19.64 5.70 -8.35
CA SER A 305 18.27 5.25 -8.54
C SER A 305 17.34 6.21 -7.79
N GLN A 306 16.16 6.50 -8.33
CA GLN A 306 15.13 7.32 -7.68
C GLN A 306 14.04 6.45 -7.05
N GLY A 307 14.27 5.13 -6.99
CA GLY A 307 13.38 4.17 -6.36
C GLY A 307 13.67 2.74 -6.77
N GLY A 308 12.86 1.81 -6.27
CA GLY A 308 13.00 0.39 -6.60
C GLY A 308 11.68 -0.37 -6.62
N ILE A 309 11.66 -1.47 -7.37
CA ILE A 309 10.53 -2.42 -7.38
C ILE A 309 11.05 -3.85 -7.31
N THR A 310 10.68 -4.60 -6.28
CA THR A 310 10.93 -6.05 -6.22
C THR A 310 9.63 -6.81 -6.39
N VAL A 311 9.68 -7.89 -7.19
CA VAL A 311 8.52 -8.77 -7.44
C VAL A 311 8.76 -10.14 -6.82
N ARG A 312 7.88 -10.59 -5.93
CA ARG A 312 8.07 -11.82 -5.15
C ARG A 312 6.77 -12.54 -4.91
N LEU A 313 6.82 -13.81 -4.52
CA LEU A 313 5.67 -14.51 -3.92
C LEU A 313 5.36 -13.92 -2.55
N VAL A 314 4.09 -13.98 -2.16
CA VAL A 314 3.69 -13.62 -0.79
C VAL A 314 4.15 -14.73 0.15
N ALA A 315 4.73 -14.38 1.30
CA ALA A 315 5.18 -15.35 2.29
C ALA A 315 4.01 -16.25 2.74
N GLY A 316 4.21 -17.57 2.70
CA GLY A 316 3.17 -18.54 3.05
C GLY A 316 2.09 -18.77 1.97
N ASP A 317 2.10 -18.02 0.86
CA ASP A 317 1.15 -18.20 -0.24
C ASP A 317 1.86 -18.33 -1.60
N ALA A 318 1.97 -19.58 -2.07
CA ALA A 318 2.57 -19.94 -3.34
C ALA A 318 1.87 -19.36 -4.58
N GLN A 319 0.58 -19.04 -4.45
CA GLN A 319 -0.28 -18.63 -5.55
C GLN A 319 -0.31 -17.11 -5.69
N SER A 320 -0.05 -16.38 -4.62
CA SER A 320 -0.03 -14.93 -4.61
C SER A 320 1.36 -14.36 -4.86
N ALA A 321 1.39 -13.22 -5.56
CA ALA A 321 2.60 -12.43 -5.75
C ALA A 321 2.37 -11.00 -5.28
N VAL A 322 3.47 -10.30 -5.00
CA VAL A 322 3.48 -8.90 -4.54
C VAL A 322 4.54 -8.09 -5.29
N LEU A 323 4.17 -6.87 -5.67
CA LEU A 323 5.08 -5.82 -6.11
C LEU A 323 5.34 -4.91 -4.90
N ARG A 324 6.56 -4.93 -4.38
CA ARG A 324 7.00 -4.03 -3.30
C ARG A 324 7.76 -2.86 -3.92
N PHE A 325 7.51 -1.66 -3.41
CA PHE A 325 8.05 -0.41 -3.93
C PHE A 325 8.95 0.25 -2.89
N PHE A 326 10.08 0.77 -3.34
CA PHE A 326 11.07 1.45 -2.52
C PHE A 326 11.29 2.88 -2.99
N ASP A 327 11.58 3.78 -2.06
CA ASP A 327 12.01 5.15 -2.37
C ASP A 327 13.50 5.21 -2.76
N ASP A 328 14.02 6.41 -3.00
CA ASP A 328 15.42 6.64 -3.40
C ASP A 328 16.44 6.34 -2.29
N THR A 329 16.01 6.16 -1.05
CA THR A 329 16.85 5.74 0.07
C THR A 329 16.89 4.23 0.27
N GLY A 330 16.02 3.49 -0.44
CA GLY A 330 15.91 2.04 -0.37
C GLY A 330 14.96 1.53 0.73
N ILE A 331 14.24 2.41 1.42
CA ILE A 331 13.18 2.00 2.37
C ILE A 331 11.84 1.86 1.64
N ASP A 332 10.84 1.30 2.31
CA ASP A 332 9.49 1.17 1.74
C ASP A 332 8.88 2.55 1.45
N ILE A 333 8.16 2.68 0.33
CA ILE A 333 7.51 3.97 0.00
C ILE A 333 6.50 4.39 1.07
N SER A 334 6.36 5.70 1.27
CA SER A 334 5.37 6.25 2.19
C SER A 334 3.94 5.98 1.71
N THR A 335 2.99 6.01 2.66
CA THR A 335 1.55 5.92 2.38
C THR A 335 1.06 7.02 1.44
N ASP A 336 1.66 8.21 1.49
CA ASP A 336 1.31 9.33 0.61
C ASP A 336 1.79 9.09 -0.82
N LEU A 337 2.99 8.52 -1.00
CA LEU A 337 3.46 8.12 -2.32
C LEU A 337 2.61 6.97 -2.87
N ALA A 338 2.28 5.97 -2.05
CA ALA A 338 1.36 4.89 -2.43
C ALA A 338 0.02 5.45 -2.93
N ARG A 339 -0.65 6.31 -2.14
CA ARG A 339 -1.91 6.99 -2.56
C ARG A 339 -1.75 7.82 -3.83
N LYS A 340 -0.59 8.46 -4.03
CA LYS A 340 -0.31 9.19 -5.28
C LYS A 340 -0.26 8.23 -6.47
N VAL A 341 0.41 7.09 -6.33
CA VAL A 341 0.43 6.03 -7.36
C VAL A 341 -0.97 5.48 -7.61
N GLU A 342 -1.76 5.23 -6.55
CA GLU A 342 -3.16 4.78 -6.68
C GLU A 342 -4.02 5.76 -7.44
N ARG A 343 -3.93 7.06 -7.10
CA ARG A 343 -4.67 8.11 -7.81
C ARG A 343 -4.31 8.15 -9.30
N LEU A 344 -3.02 8.06 -9.64
CA LEU A 344 -2.57 8.02 -11.04
C LEU A 344 -3.03 6.75 -11.74
N TYR A 345 -3.02 5.62 -11.04
CA TYR A 345 -3.51 4.34 -11.55
C TYR A 345 -5.02 4.38 -11.85
N TYR A 346 -5.86 4.81 -10.91
CA TYR A 346 -7.32 4.87 -11.10
C TYR A 346 -7.76 5.93 -12.09
N ARG A 347 -7.01 7.04 -12.22
CA ARG A 347 -7.24 8.07 -13.25
C ARG A 347 -6.68 7.68 -14.61
N GLU A 348 -5.91 6.59 -14.69
CA GLU A 348 -5.17 6.17 -15.88
C GLU A 348 -4.27 7.29 -16.47
N ASP A 349 -3.78 8.17 -15.60
CA ASP A 349 -2.91 9.29 -15.97
C ASP A 349 -1.46 8.82 -16.11
N PHE A 350 -1.21 8.11 -17.20
CA PHE A 350 0.08 7.52 -17.48
C PHE A 350 0.91 8.40 -18.42
N ARG A 351 2.13 8.74 -18.01
CA ARG A 351 3.08 9.37 -18.92
C ARG A 351 3.45 8.40 -20.05
N ARG A 352 3.32 8.85 -21.31
CA ARG A 352 3.88 8.18 -22.49
C ARG A 352 4.91 9.07 -23.15
N VAL A 353 6.02 8.48 -23.56
CA VAL A 353 7.15 9.20 -24.17
C VAL A 353 7.29 8.88 -25.65
N TYR A 354 7.99 9.74 -26.39
CA TYR A 354 8.27 9.47 -27.80
C TYR A 354 9.23 8.27 -27.97
N PRO A 355 9.28 7.61 -29.13
CA PRO A 355 10.12 6.42 -29.34
C PRO A 355 11.60 6.59 -28.97
N GLY A 356 12.19 7.78 -29.21
CA GLY A 356 13.59 8.07 -28.87
C GLY A 356 13.83 8.39 -27.38
N GLU A 357 12.78 8.31 -26.57
CA GLU A 357 12.77 8.70 -25.16
C GLU A 357 12.33 7.57 -24.23
N ILE A 358 12.03 6.40 -24.82
CA ILE A 358 11.77 5.15 -24.11
C ILE A 358 13.01 4.83 -23.26
N GLY A 359 12.80 4.45 -22.01
CA GLY A 359 13.91 4.12 -21.11
C GLY A 359 14.66 2.85 -21.52
N ASP A 360 15.91 2.76 -21.09
CA ASP A 360 16.77 1.59 -21.31
C ASP A 360 16.68 0.57 -20.16
N ILE A 361 17.10 -0.66 -20.43
CA ILE A 361 17.30 -1.70 -19.40
C ILE A 361 18.80 -2.00 -19.33
N ASP A 362 19.38 -1.72 -18.17
CA ASP A 362 20.75 -2.03 -17.83
C ASP A 362 20.80 -3.20 -16.82
N PHE A 363 21.89 -3.95 -16.84
CA PHE A 363 22.17 -5.03 -15.89
C PHE A 363 23.42 -4.65 -15.09
N PRO A 364 23.26 -4.08 -13.88
CA PRO A 364 24.40 -3.59 -13.11
C PRO A 364 25.39 -4.72 -12.81
N PRO A 365 26.66 -4.61 -13.25
CA PRO A 365 27.66 -5.61 -12.92
C PRO A 365 28.09 -5.46 -11.46
N ARG A 366 28.44 -6.59 -10.84
CA ARG A 366 29.10 -6.65 -9.53
C ARG A 366 28.29 -6.13 -8.33
N SER A 367 26.96 -6.10 -8.40
CA SER A 367 26.10 -5.62 -7.32
C SER A 367 26.32 -6.38 -6.00
N LEU A 368 26.53 -7.70 -6.08
CA LEU A 368 26.81 -8.55 -4.92
C LEU A 368 28.17 -8.23 -4.27
N GLU A 369 29.19 -7.95 -5.08
CA GLU A 369 30.51 -7.56 -4.59
C GLU A 369 30.50 -6.17 -3.95
N PHE A 370 29.75 -5.22 -4.50
CA PHE A 370 29.58 -3.89 -3.90
C PHE A 370 28.85 -3.97 -2.57
N TYR A 371 27.74 -4.71 -2.50
CA TYR A 371 27.04 -5.00 -1.25
C TYR A 371 28.00 -5.60 -0.22
N THR A 372 28.73 -6.67 -0.61
CA THR A 372 29.65 -7.36 0.30
C THR A 372 30.76 -6.43 0.77
N ALA A 373 31.34 -5.62 -0.12
CA ALA A 373 32.40 -4.69 0.24
C ALA A 373 31.91 -3.58 1.20
N ALA A 374 30.73 -3.01 0.93
CA ALA A 374 30.14 -1.99 1.80
C ALA A 374 29.76 -2.56 3.17
N LEU A 375 29.21 -3.78 3.23
CA LEU A 375 28.92 -4.44 4.49
C LEU A 375 30.20 -4.67 5.30
N MET A 376 31.25 -5.23 4.69
CA MET A 376 32.56 -5.42 5.36
C MET A 376 33.21 -4.11 5.81
N ALA A 377 32.92 -2.98 5.16
CA ALA A 377 33.43 -1.67 5.54
C ALA A 377 32.65 -1.03 6.69
N SER A 378 31.44 -1.52 6.99
CA SER A 378 30.59 -0.96 8.05
C SER A 378 31.01 -1.39 9.46
N PHE A 379 31.78 -2.48 9.59
CA PHE A 379 32.19 -3.06 10.88
C PHE A 379 33.62 -3.60 10.90
N ASP A 380 34.14 -3.95 12.08
CA ASP A 380 35.47 -4.56 12.19
C ASP A 380 35.47 -6.04 11.77
N ALA A 381 35.58 -6.28 10.47
CA ALA A 381 35.68 -7.63 9.90
C ALA A 381 36.94 -8.40 10.35
N SER A 382 37.99 -7.71 10.78
CA SER A 382 39.23 -8.35 11.25
C SER A 382 39.02 -8.98 12.63
N LEU A 383 38.27 -8.30 13.50
CA LEU A 383 37.88 -8.81 14.81
C LEU A 383 37.13 -10.16 14.69
N VAL A 384 36.12 -10.21 13.81
CA VAL A 384 35.33 -11.43 13.55
C VAL A 384 36.22 -12.55 13.03
N ARG A 385 37.12 -12.23 12.08
CA ARG A 385 38.05 -13.21 11.50
C ARG A 385 39.01 -13.80 12.51
N ASN A 386 39.54 -12.98 13.40
CA ASN A 386 40.46 -13.42 14.45
C ASN A 386 39.77 -14.32 15.49
N HIS A 387 38.46 -14.13 15.70
CA HIS A 387 37.67 -14.97 16.60
C HIS A 387 37.44 -16.38 16.04
N GLY A 388 37.32 -16.53 14.71
CA GLY A 388 37.20 -17.84 14.06
C GLY A 388 35.88 -18.55 14.33
N PHE A 389 34.75 -17.90 14.02
CA PHE A 389 33.43 -18.48 14.27
C PHE A 389 33.12 -19.70 13.40
N LYS A 390 32.75 -20.80 14.04
CA LYS A 390 31.97 -21.90 13.48
C LYS A 390 30.46 -21.65 13.59
N VAL A 391 29.72 -21.68 12.48
CA VAL A 391 28.29 -21.32 12.41
C VAL A 391 27.45 -22.29 11.56
N VAL A 392 26.17 -22.41 11.87
CA VAL A 392 25.16 -23.09 11.03
C VAL A 392 24.26 -22.06 10.37
N VAL A 393 24.08 -22.12 9.05
CA VAL A 393 23.27 -21.14 8.31
C VAL A 393 22.27 -21.88 7.44
N ASP A 394 20.98 -21.71 7.70
CA ASP A 394 19.90 -22.13 6.82
C ASP A 394 19.44 -20.97 5.95
N TYR A 395 19.56 -21.14 4.64
CA TYR A 395 19.19 -20.14 3.65
C TYR A 395 17.72 -20.22 3.22
N ALA A 396 16.96 -21.20 3.74
CA ALA A 396 15.54 -21.43 3.41
C ALA A 396 15.24 -21.48 1.90
N HIS A 397 16.20 -21.96 1.11
CA HIS A 397 16.15 -21.92 -0.35
C HIS A 397 15.94 -20.51 -0.95
N GLY A 398 16.33 -19.48 -0.21
CA GLY A 398 16.20 -18.07 -0.54
C GLY A 398 17.36 -17.52 -1.37
N THR A 399 17.18 -16.28 -1.78
CA THR A 399 18.15 -15.57 -2.64
C THR A 399 19.39 -15.07 -1.90
N THR A 400 19.40 -15.09 -0.56
CA THR A 400 20.56 -14.75 0.28
C THR A 400 21.71 -15.75 0.12
N ALA A 401 21.43 -16.97 -0.38
CA ALA A 401 22.44 -17.96 -0.76
C ALA A 401 23.44 -17.45 -1.81
N PHE A 402 23.11 -16.39 -2.56
CA PHE A 402 24.02 -15.78 -3.53
C PHE A 402 25.04 -14.81 -2.91
N VAL A 403 24.77 -14.26 -1.72
CA VAL A 403 25.58 -13.19 -1.12
C VAL A 403 26.26 -13.60 0.18
N MET A 404 25.53 -14.28 1.06
CA MET A 404 25.99 -14.59 2.41
C MET A 404 27.20 -15.55 2.46
N PRO A 405 27.34 -16.56 1.57
CA PRO A 405 28.58 -17.34 1.51
C PRO A 405 29.84 -16.49 1.25
N ASN A 406 29.74 -15.44 0.42
CA ASN A 406 30.86 -14.52 0.16
C ASN A 406 31.18 -13.65 1.38
N VAL A 407 30.14 -13.22 2.11
CA VAL A 407 30.27 -12.48 3.38
C VAL A 407 31.00 -13.34 4.42
N LEU A 408 30.49 -14.55 4.69
CA LEU A 408 31.05 -15.45 5.71
C LEU A 408 32.46 -15.94 5.35
N SER A 409 32.74 -16.16 4.07
CA SER A 409 34.09 -16.47 3.59
C SER A 409 35.08 -15.35 3.89
N LYS A 410 34.70 -14.08 3.65
CA LYS A 410 35.52 -12.92 4.01
C LYS A 410 35.67 -12.72 5.52
N LEU A 411 34.71 -13.18 6.30
CA LEU A 411 34.78 -13.19 7.77
C LEU A 411 35.60 -14.36 8.31
N GLY A 412 36.05 -15.29 7.46
CA GLY A 412 36.84 -16.45 7.90
C GLY A 412 36.05 -17.44 8.76
N ALA A 413 34.72 -17.46 8.64
CA ALA A 413 33.88 -18.36 9.40
C ALA A 413 33.89 -19.79 8.82
N GLU A 414 33.85 -20.80 9.69
CA GLU A 414 33.57 -22.20 9.31
C GLU A 414 32.05 -22.37 9.23
N VAL A 415 31.51 -22.60 8.03
CA VAL A 415 30.06 -22.58 7.79
C VAL A 415 29.54 -23.97 7.47
N LEU A 416 28.56 -24.43 8.25
CA LEU A 416 27.69 -25.54 7.89
C LEU A 416 26.43 -24.97 7.22
N ALA A 417 26.37 -25.11 5.90
CA ALA A 417 25.30 -24.54 5.08
C ALA A 417 24.12 -25.51 4.92
N VAL A 418 22.91 -25.02 5.16
CA VAL A 418 21.64 -25.76 5.02
C VAL A 418 20.79 -25.06 3.95
N ASN A 419 20.24 -25.84 3.01
CA ASN A 419 19.44 -25.32 1.88
C ASN A 419 20.09 -24.17 1.05
N PRO A 420 21.39 -24.23 0.68
CA PRO A 420 22.17 -23.07 0.20
C PRO A 420 21.98 -22.74 -1.30
N TYR A 421 20.76 -22.82 -1.81
CA TYR A 421 20.47 -22.50 -3.20
C TYR A 421 19.03 -22.01 -3.37
N ALA A 422 18.83 -21.05 -4.27
CA ALA A 422 17.50 -20.52 -4.54
C ALA A 422 16.60 -21.59 -5.18
N SER A 423 15.45 -21.88 -4.58
CA SER A 423 14.47 -22.84 -5.10
C SER A 423 13.06 -22.40 -4.72
N THR A 424 12.21 -22.13 -5.72
CA THR A 424 10.83 -21.69 -5.46
C THR A 424 10.04 -22.72 -4.65
N PRO A 425 10.02 -24.03 -4.98
CA PRO A 425 9.30 -25.00 -4.16
C PRO A 425 9.80 -25.06 -2.71
N GLY A 426 11.10 -24.87 -2.50
CA GLY A 426 11.69 -24.86 -1.15
C GLY A 426 11.31 -23.61 -0.37
N ALA A 427 11.41 -22.43 -0.98
CA ALA A 427 11.05 -21.15 -0.38
C ALA A 427 9.55 -21.09 -0.02
N THR A 428 8.69 -21.68 -0.85
CA THR A 428 7.25 -21.76 -0.60
C THR A 428 6.89 -22.71 0.54
N ALA A 429 7.67 -23.78 0.73
CA ALA A 429 7.47 -24.75 1.80
C ALA A 429 8.16 -24.33 3.12
N PHE A 430 8.65 -23.09 3.20
CA PHE A 430 9.35 -22.58 4.36
C PHE A 430 8.43 -22.54 5.59
N ASP A 431 8.87 -23.23 6.64
CA ASP A 431 8.26 -23.22 7.96
C ASP A 431 9.32 -22.84 9.00
N ARG A 432 9.17 -21.66 9.60
CA ARG A 432 10.17 -21.06 10.49
C ARG A 432 10.60 -22.03 11.60
N ASP A 433 9.63 -22.66 12.26
CA ASP A 433 9.86 -23.52 13.42
C ASP A 433 10.59 -24.82 13.03
N THR A 434 10.19 -25.46 11.93
CA THR A 434 10.86 -26.66 11.42
C THR A 434 12.31 -26.38 11.04
N HIS A 435 12.55 -25.27 10.34
CA HIS A 435 13.91 -24.86 9.97
C HIS A 435 14.76 -24.52 11.21
N ALA A 436 14.19 -23.79 12.19
CA ALA A 436 14.89 -23.45 13.42
C ALA A 436 15.21 -24.68 14.27
N ALA A 437 14.30 -25.64 14.39
CA ALA A 437 14.53 -26.91 15.07
C ALA A 437 15.67 -27.74 14.43
N ASN A 438 15.73 -27.74 13.09
CA ASN A 438 16.81 -28.40 12.35
C ASN A 438 18.17 -27.72 12.61
N VAL A 439 18.23 -26.40 12.51
CA VAL A 439 19.46 -25.63 12.81
C VAL A 439 19.89 -25.84 14.26
N SER A 440 18.94 -25.79 15.20
CA SER A 440 19.16 -26.09 16.62
C SER A 440 19.84 -27.45 16.86
N ALA A 441 19.36 -28.52 16.21
CA ALA A 441 19.98 -29.84 16.29
C ALA A 441 21.39 -29.89 15.67
N LEU A 442 21.60 -29.19 14.56
CA LEU A 442 22.89 -29.10 13.89
C LEU A 442 23.92 -28.30 14.70
N VAL A 443 23.50 -27.21 15.36
CA VAL A 443 24.38 -26.43 16.25
C VAL A 443 24.89 -27.31 17.39
N ARG A 444 23.99 -28.01 18.09
CA ARG A 444 24.35 -28.95 19.17
C ARG A 444 25.29 -30.07 18.72
N SER A 445 24.99 -30.69 17.59
CA SER A 445 25.77 -31.86 17.11
C SER A 445 27.13 -31.49 16.52
N SER A 446 27.26 -30.30 15.93
CA SER A 446 28.50 -29.82 15.32
C SER A 446 29.40 -29.03 16.29
N GLY A 447 28.88 -28.64 17.47
CA GLY A 447 29.55 -27.73 18.39
C GLY A 447 29.79 -26.36 17.77
N SER A 448 28.83 -25.86 16.98
CA SER A 448 28.89 -24.52 16.39
C SER A 448 28.63 -23.46 17.46
N HIS A 449 29.17 -22.26 17.28
CA HIS A 449 29.02 -21.17 18.26
C HIS A 449 27.68 -20.43 18.13
N LEU A 450 27.00 -20.55 16.98
CA LEU A 450 25.67 -20.01 16.75
C LEU A 450 25.08 -20.57 15.46
N GLY A 451 23.76 -20.46 15.34
CA GLY A 451 23.01 -20.73 14.14
C GLY A 451 22.12 -19.57 13.72
N ILE A 452 21.73 -19.55 12.45
CA ILE A 452 20.74 -18.63 11.91
C ILE A 452 19.88 -19.33 10.87
N VAL A 453 18.58 -19.05 10.89
CA VAL A 453 17.65 -19.28 9.78
C VAL A 453 17.33 -17.93 9.17
N ILE A 454 17.57 -17.79 7.86
CA ILE A 454 17.24 -16.59 7.10
C ILE A 454 16.01 -16.89 6.25
N ASP A 455 15.02 -16.02 6.29
CA ASP A 455 13.82 -16.16 5.45
C ASP A 455 14.16 -16.10 3.94
N PRO A 456 13.28 -16.61 3.05
CA PRO A 456 13.57 -16.62 1.62
C PRO A 456 13.82 -15.23 0.99
N ASP A 457 13.27 -14.18 1.59
CA ASP A 457 13.41 -12.78 1.17
C ASP A 457 14.73 -12.14 1.61
N GLY A 458 15.28 -12.60 2.72
CA GLY A 458 16.52 -12.14 3.33
C GLY A 458 16.37 -11.00 4.33
N GLU A 459 15.14 -10.64 4.72
CA GLU A 459 14.88 -9.53 5.64
C GLU A 459 14.75 -10.02 7.10
N HIS A 460 14.24 -11.23 7.32
CA HIS A 460 13.99 -11.76 8.67
C HIS A 460 14.94 -12.90 9.04
N ALA A 461 15.32 -12.93 10.31
CA ALA A 461 16.25 -13.90 10.88
C ALA A 461 15.69 -14.54 12.15
N THR A 462 15.93 -15.83 12.33
CA THR A 462 15.82 -16.52 13.62
C THR A 462 17.21 -16.92 14.08
N PHE A 463 17.57 -16.55 15.31
CA PHE A 463 18.88 -16.85 15.86
C PHE A 463 18.83 -18.08 16.77
N ILE A 464 19.92 -18.84 16.74
CA ILE A 464 20.12 -20.01 17.59
C ILE A 464 21.45 -19.81 18.31
N ASP A 465 21.46 -19.95 19.64
CA ASP A 465 22.69 -19.81 20.43
C ASP A 465 23.61 -21.04 20.37
N ASP A 466 24.75 -21.00 21.06
CA ASP A 466 25.71 -22.10 21.14
C ASP A 466 25.22 -23.35 21.86
N GLU A 467 24.13 -23.28 22.64
CA GLU A 467 23.51 -24.42 23.31
C GLU A 467 22.37 -25.03 22.46
N GLY A 468 22.06 -24.39 21.33
CA GLY A 468 20.98 -24.75 20.43
C GLY A 468 19.61 -24.28 20.93
N HIS A 469 19.54 -23.31 21.83
CA HIS A 469 18.30 -22.59 22.15
C HIS A 469 17.88 -21.75 20.95
N VAL A 470 16.62 -21.89 20.54
CA VAL A 470 16.05 -21.08 19.46
C VAL A 470 15.47 -19.84 20.13
N LEU A 471 16.03 -18.67 19.83
CA LEU A 471 15.56 -17.42 20.41
C LEU A 471 14.19 -17.09 19.82
N ASP A 472 13.23 -16.79 20.69
CA ASP A 472 11.98 -16.16 20.25
C ASP A 472 12.22 -14.70 19.83
N ASP A 473 11.20 -14.07 19.24
CA ASP A 473 11.33 -12.70 18.72
C ASP A 473 11.63 -11.67 19.83
N THR A 474 11.14 -11.89 21.05
CA THR A 474 11.40 -10.99 22.18
C THR A 474 12.83 -11.18 22.70
N GLU A 475 13.26 -12.43 22.90
CA GLU A 475 14.63 -12.76 23.28
C GLU A 475 15.64 -12.22 22.27
N ALA A 476 15.36 -12.37 20.96
CA ALA A 476 16.22 -11.85 19.90
C ALA A 476 16.35 -10.33 19.97
N VAL A 477 15.23 -9.60 20.07
CA VAL A 477 15.24 -8.13 20.21
C VAL A 477 16.03 -7.70 21.45
N LEU A 478 15.75 -8.29 22.61
CA LEU A 478 16.43 -7.92 23.86
C LEU A 478 17.94 -8.27 23.84
N ALA A 479 18.31 -9.42 23.27
CA ALA A 479 19.71 -9.79 23.10
C ALA A 479 20.46 -8.79 22.22
N LEU A 480 19.85 -8.33 21.11
CA LEU A 480 20.45 -7.31 20.26
C LEU A 480 20.50 -5.94 20.93
N VAL A 481 19.46 -5.53 21.66
CA VAL A 481 19.47 -4.29 22.45
C VAL A 481 20.64 -4.29 23.43
N GLN A 482 20.80 -5.38 24.18
CA GLN A 482 21.89 -5.53 25.15
C GLN A 482 23.26 -5.52 24.45
N LEU A 483 23.44 -6.31 23.38
CA LEU A 483 24.71 -6.37 22.63
C LEU A 483 25.09 -5.01 22.05
N VAL A 484 24.14 -4.29 21.44
CA VAL A 484 24.36 -2.96 20.88
C VAL A 484 24.75 -1.96 21.97
N ALA A 485 24.01 -1.94 23.08
CA ALA A 485 24.29 -1.03 24.17
C ALA A 485 25.61 -1.34 24.89
N MET A 486 26.08 -2.60 24.88
CA MET A 486 27.39 -2.99 25.42
C MET A 486 28.58 -2.63 24.49
N THR A 487 28.33 -2.43 23.19
CA THR A 487 29.39 -2.34 22.17
C THR A 487 29.46 -1.00 21.46
N THR A 488 28.50 -0.12 21.72
CA THR A 488 28.36 1.20 21.10
C THR A 488 28.63 2.31 22.14
N GLU A 489 28.88 3.53 21.67
CA GLU A 489 29.04 4.69 22.53
C GLU A 489 27.74 5.03 23.28
N ALA A 490 27.89 5.63 24.47
CA ALA A 490 26.75 6.10 25.26
C ALA A 490 25.99 7.22 24.52
N GLY A 491 24.67 7.24 24.67
CA GLY A 491 23.76 8.14 23.97
C GLY A 491 23.28 7.62 22.61
N CYS A 492 23.64 6.39 22.21
CA CYS A 492 23.09 5.78 21.01
C CYS A 492 21.60 5.47 21.14
N ARG A 493 20.87 5.54 20.03
CA ARG A 493 19.43 5.32 20.00
C ARG A 493 19.06 4.02 19.29
N ILE A 494 18.05 3.33 19.81
CA ILE A 494 17.54 2.07 19.26
C ILE A 494 16.05 2.23 18.97
N ALA A 495 15.65 2.01 17.72
CA ALA A 495 14.25 2.14 17.30
C ALA A 495 13.50 0.81 17.47
N LEU A 496 12.40 0.82 18.21
CA LEU A 496 11.58 -0.36 18.51
C LEU A 496 10.09 -0.02 18.38
N PRO A 497 9.24 -0.94 17.90
CA PRO A 497 7.81 -0.70 17.84
C PRO A 497 7.21 -0.68 19.24
N VAL A 498 6.11 0.06 19.41
CA VAL A 498 5.39 0.18 20.70
C VAL A 498 4.88 -1.13 21.30
N THR A 499 4.92 -2.22 20.55
CA THR A 499 4.59 -3.57 21.00
C THR A 499 5.71 -4.25 21.78
N VAL A 500 6.96 -3.77 21.69
CA VAL A 500 8.09 -4.34 22.45
C VAL A 500 7.94 -4.05 23.94
N THR A 501 8.43 -4.97 24.76
CA THR A 501 8.38 -4.88 26.21
C THR A 501 9.11 -3.67 26.78
N THR A 502 8.66 -3.14 27.93
CA THR A 502 9.35 -2.05 28.64
C THR A 502 10.71 -2.45 29.20
N GLU A 503 10.99 -3.76 29.32
CA GLU A 503 12.30 -4.26 29.70
C GLU A 503 13.41 -3.87 28.72
N ALA A 504 13.09 -3.63 27.44
CA ALA A 504 14.04 -3.12 26.47
C ALA A 504 14.56 -1.72 26.85
N GLU A 505 13.68 -0.86 27.37
CA GLU A 505 14.04 0.48 27.83
C GLU A 505 14.90 0.43 29.09
N ARG A 506 14.58 -0.46 30.04
CA ARG A 506 15.38 -0.67 31.26
C ARG A 506 16.78 -1.18 30.93
N LEU A 507 16.88 -2.17 30.03
CA LEU A 507 18.14 -2.71 29.55
C LEU A 507 18.99 -1.66 28.84
N ALA A 508 18.40 -0.90 27.92
CA ALA A 508 19.09 0.15 27.18
C ALA A 508 19.59 1.26 28.13
N ALA A 509 18.73 1.77 29.01
CA ALA A 509 19.07 2.84 29.94
C ALA A 509 20.19 2.44 30.92
N GLY A 510 20.19 1.19 31.39
CA GLY A 510 21.25 0.65 32.25
C GLY A 510 22.63 0.62 31.60
N LEU A 511 22.69 0.67 30.27
CA LEU A 511 23.90 0.64 29.45
C LEU A 511 24.14 1.97 28.70
N GLY A 512 23.34 3.00 28.99
CA GLY A 512 23.50 4.33 28.41
C GLY A 512 22.99 4.47 26.97
N ALA A 513 22.07 3.60 26.54
CA ALA A 513 21.34 3.72 25.27
C ALA A 513 19.89 4.18 25.50
N GLU A 514 19.28 4.80 24.50
CA GLU A 514 17.90 5.31 24.55
C GLU A 514 17.00 4.59 23.54
N ILE A 515 15.75 4.32 23.92
CA ILE A 515 14.76 3.73 23.01
C ILE A 515 13.96 4.82 22.29
N VAL A 516 13.78 4.63 20.99
CA VAL A 516 12.90 5.42 20.14
C VAL A 516 11.70 4.57 19.77
N TRP A 517 10.56 4.87 20.37
CA TRP A 517 9.33 4.16 20.08
C TRP A 517 8.80 4.51 18.68
N THR A 518 8.46 3.51 17.89
CA THR A 518 7.88 3.65 16.55
C THR A 518 6.49 3.02 16.47
N LYS A 519 5.79 3.30 15.37
CA LYS A 519 4.64 2.49 14.96
C LYS A 519 5.07 1.04 14.66
N VAL A 520 4.11 0.13 14.64
CA VAL A 520 4.34 -1.31 14.44
C VAL A 520 4.67 -1.63 12.97
N ASP A 521 4.29 -0.75 12.03
CA ASP A 521 4.57 -0.97 10.62
C ASP A 521 6.07 -0.87 10.27
N THR A 522 6.50 -1.70 9.33
CA THR A 522 7.89 -1.80 8.87
C THR A 522 8.43 -0.49 8.31
N ALA A 523 7.60 0.27 7.58
CA ALA A 523 8.02 1.53 6.99
C ALA A 523 8.37 2.57 8.06
N ALA A 524 7.57 2.68 9.14
CA ALA A 524 7.86 3.56 10.26
C ALA A 524 9.18 3.22 10.97
N LEU A 525 9.50 1.94 11.14
CA LEU A 525 10.79 1.49 11.67
C LEU A 525 11.96 1.89 10.76
N MET A 526 11.81 1.69 9.44
CA MET A 526 12.83 2.08 8.47
C MET A 526 13.02 3.60 8.40
N VAL A 527 11.96 4.40 8.54
CA VAL A 527 12.06 5.86 8.66
C VAL A 527 12.83 6.26 9.92
N ALA A 528 12.52 5.66 11.07
CA ALA A 528 13.28 5.92 12.30
C ALA A 528 14.76 5.52 12.15
N ALA A 529 15.03 4.42 11.44
CA ALA A 529 16.37 3.93 11.13
C ALA A 529 17.18 4.88 10.22
N GLN A 530 16.57 5.90 9.59
CA GLN A 530 17.32 6.88 8.80
C GLN A 530 17.99 7.97 9.65
N HIS A 531 17.59 8.13 10.91
CA HIS A 531 18.14 9.18 11.75
C HIS A 531 19.57 8.82 12.19
N ASP A 532 20.50 9.78 12.09
CA ASP A 532 21.95 9.54 12.21
C ASP A 532 22.40 8.99 13.58
N ASP A 533 21.60 9.18 14.63
CA ASP A 533 21.86 8.70 15.99
C ASP A 533 21.28 7.29 16.29
N VAL A 534 20.52 6.71 15.35
CA VAL A 534 19.93 5.38 15.48
C VAL A 534 20.91 4.33 15.00
N VAL A 535 21.24 3.38 15.88
CA VAL A 535 22.26 2.34 15.62
C VAL A 535 21.67 0.97 15.35
N LEU A 536 20.43 0.75 15.77
CA LEU A 536 19.65 -0.47 15.55
C LEU A 536 18.18 -0.08 15.40
N ALA A 537 17.49 -0.68 14.43
CA ALA A 537 16.03 -0.77 14.43
C ALA A 537 15.62 -2.25 14.36
N ALA A 538 14.68 -2.66 15.20
CA ALA A 538 14.28 -4.06 15.30
C ALA A 538 12.76 -4.22 15.41
N SER A 539 12.21 -5.22 14.75
CA SER A 539 10.80 -5.61 14.83
C SER A 539 10.61 -6.91 15.60
N ILE A 540 9.37 -7.18 16.01
CA ILE A 540 8.96 -8.39 16.77
C ILE A 540 8.55 -9.56 15.86
N ASP A 541 9.15 -9.64 14.68
CA ASP A 541 8.96 -10.72 13.69
C ASP A 541 10.29 -11.14 13.04
N GLY A 542 11.42 -10.79 13.68
CA GLY A 542 12.77 -11.17 13.26
C GLY A 542 13.43 -10.21 12.26
N GLY A 543 12.87 -9.02 12.04
CA GLY A 543 13.45 -7.98 11.19
C GLY A 543 14.44 -7.10 11.95
N PHE A 544 15.66 -6.97 11.43
CA PHE A 544 16.73 -6.18 12.07
C PHE A 544 17.44 -5.31 11.03
N ALA A 545 17.54 -4.01 11.31
CA ALA A 545 18.24 -3.04 10.48
C ALA A 545 19.40 -2.39 11.25
N PHE A 546 20.55 -2.26 10.59
CA PHE A 546 21.73 -1.55 11.09
C PHE A 546 22.00 -0.34 10.19
N PRO A 547 21.54 0.87 10.57
CA PRO A 547 21.56 2.09 9.74
C PRO A 547 22.92 2.47 9.16
N SER A 548 24.00 2.18 9.90
CA SER A 548 25.38 2.36 9.48
C SER A 548 25.72 1.64 8.17
N PHE A 549 24.97 0.61 7.80
CA PHE A 549 25.04 -0.05 6.51
C PHE A 549 23.80 0.23 5.66
N LEU A 550 22.61 -0.07 6.18
CA LEU A 550 21.34 0.06 5.48
C LEU A 550 20.22 0.35 6.50
N PRO A 551 19.40 1.42 6.34
CA PRO A 551 18.28 1.72 7.22
C PRO A 551 17.05 0.83 6.92
N ALA A 552 17.29 -0.44 6.60
CA ALA A 552 16.27 -1.41 6.24
C ALA A 552 16.67 -2.80 6.73
N PHE A 553 15.69 -3.69 6.83
CA PHE A 553 15.90 -5.04 7.31
C PHE A 553 16.86 -5.82 6.41
N ASP A 554 17.84 -6.45 7.06
CA ASP A 554 18.87 -7.23 6.38
C ASP A 554 19.42 -8.29 7.33
N ALA A 555 18.95 -9.53 7.16
CA ALA A 555 19.37 -10.67 7.98
C ALA A 555 20.87 -10.97 7.84
N VAL A 556 21.47 -10.70 6.68
CA VAL A 556 22.90 -10.92 6.42
C VAL A 556 23.74 -9.91 7.18
N ALA A 557 23.35 -8.64 7.13
CA ALA A 557 24.01 -7.58 7.89
C ALA A 557 23.81 -7.77 9.40
N ALA A 558 22.60 -8.15 9.83
CA ALA A 558 22.29 -8.39 11.23
C ALA A 558 23.15 -9.53 11.82
N PHE A 559 23.26 -10.65 11.11
CA PHE A 559 24.11 -11.75 11.54
C PHE A 559 25.59 -11.32 11.63
N ALA A 560 26.11 -10.62 10.62
CA ALA A 560 27.48 -10.14 10.63
C ALA A 560 27.77 -9.20 11.81
N ARG A 561 26.80 -8.35 12.19
CA ARG A 561 26.89 -7.47 13.36
C ARG A 561 26.84 -8.22 14.67
N ILE A 562 26.01 -9.25 14.79
CA ILE A 562 26.00 -10.10 15.99
C ILE A 562 27.37 -10.78 16.17
N LEU A 563 27.97 -11.30 15.09
CA LEU A 563 29.31 -11.88 15.14
C LEU A 563 30.35 -10.85 15.60
N GLU A 564 30.29 -9.61 15.10
CA GLU A 564 31.16 -8.52 15.55
C GLU A 564 30.99 -8.25 17.05
N MET A 565 29.76 -8.07 17.52
CA MET A 565 29.48 -7.74 18.91
C MET A 565 29.87 -8.86 19.88
N LEU A 566 29.64 -10.12 19.50
CA LEU A 566 30.09 -11.28 20.28
C LEU A 566 31.63 -11.37 20.31
N ALA A 567 32.31 -11.13 19.19
CA ALA A 567 33.77 -11.12 19.15
C ALA A 567 34.37 -9.96 19.99
N ARG A 568 33.71 -8.80 20.00
CA ARG A 568 34.15 -7.61 20.76
C ARG A 568 34.01 -7.81 22.26
N THR A 569 32.92 -8.42 22.69
CA THR A 569 32.63 -8.68 24.11
C THR A 569 33.31 -9.95 24.62
N GLY A 570 33.69 -10.88 23.73
CA GLY A 570 34.20 -12.19 24.10
C GLY A 570 33.15 -13.07 24.80
N THR A 571 31.86 -12.73 24.66
CA THR A 571 30.75 -13.47 25.25
C THR A 571 30.18 -14.49 24.27
N ARG A 572 29.30 -15.36 24.78
CA ARG A 572 28.51 -16.29 23.97
C ARG A 572 27.06 -15.85 23.95
N LEU A 573 26.33 -16.16 22.88
CA LEU A 573 24.94 -15.75 22.76
C LEU A 573 24.08 -16.35 23.88
N SER A 574 24.31 -17.60 24.27
CA SER A 574 23.62 -18.25 25.41
C SER A 574 23.75 -17.48 26.71
N LYS A 575 24.93 -16.88 26.97
CA LYS A 575 25.17 -16.06 28.16
C LYS A 575 24.44 -14.73 28.13
N VAL A 576 24.31 -14.13 26.95
CA VAL A 576 23.53 -12.90 26.76
C VAL A 576 22.07 -13.21 27.05
N VAL A 577 21.53 -14.25 26.41
CA VAL A 577 20.14 -14.71 26.59
C VAL A 577 19.86 -15.06 28.06
N ALA A 578 20.73 -15.82 28.72
CA ALA A 578 20.58 -16.16 30.13
C ALA A 578 20.62 -14.96 31.09
N SER A 579 21.11 -13.80 30.64
CA SER A 579 21.15 -12.56 31.42
C SER A 579 19.95 -11.64 31.17
N LEU A 580 19.07 -11.98 30.23
CA LEU A 580 17.90 -11.19 29.89
C LEU A 580 16.88 -11.20 31.04
N PRO A 581 16.19 -10.07 31.27
CA PRO A 581 15.09 -10.02 32.21
C PRO A 581 13.93 -10.88 31.73
N PRO A 582 13.15 -11.49 32.64
CA PRO A 582 11.93 -12.19 32.26
C PRO A 582 10.92 -11.19 31.70
N THR A 583 10.22 -11.59 30.63
CA THR A 583 9.20 -10.77 29.95
C THR A 583 7.88 -11.51 29.91
N HIS A 584 6.79 -10.80 30.17
CA HIS A 584 5.45 -11.37 30.22
C HIS A 584 4.51 -10.54 29.36
N VAL A 585 4.44 -10.87 28.06
CA VAL A 585 3.59 -10.18 27.07
C VAL A 585 2.60 -11.17 26.47
N ALA A 586 1.31 -10.85 26.53
CA ALA A 586 0.24 -11.63 25.92
C ALA A 586 -0.32 -10.91 24.68
N HIS A 587 -0.81 -11.68 23.70
CA HIS A 587 -1.44 -11.17 22.48
C HIS A 587 -2.80 -11.83 22.22
N ARG A 588 -3.80 -11.00 21.94
CA ARG A 588 -5.16 -11.40 21.55
C ARG A 588 -5.60 -10.68 20.29
N ARG A 589 -6.47 -11.35 19.52
CA ARG A 589 -7.14 -10.80 18.33
C ARG A 589 -8.63 -10.70 18.60
N VAL A 590 -9.21 -9.55 18.29
CA VAL A 590 -10.63 -9.26 18.53
C VAL A 590 -11.28 -8.82 17.23
N THR A 591 -12.24 -9.59 16.72
CA THR A 591 -12.99 -9.21 15.52
C THR A 591 -13.65 -7.86 15.74
N THR A 592 -13.29 -6.88 14.91
CA THR A 592 -13.74 -5.49 15.00
C THR A 592 -14.09 -5.02 13.59
N PRO A 593 -15.39 -4.92 13.25
CA PRO A 593 -15.80 -4.43 11.94
C PRO A 593 -15.20 -3.05 11.62
N TRP A 594 -14.97 -2.79 10.34
CA TRP A 594 -14.28 -1.58 9.86
C TRP A 594 -14.91 -0.29 10.38
N GLU A 595 -16.23 -0.22 10.34
CA GLU A 595 -17.04 0.89 10.82
C GLU A 595 -16.91 1.15 12.32
N HIS A 596 -16.51 0.13 13.10
CA HIS A 596 -16.43 0.21 14.56
C HIS A 596 -15.00 0.45 15.08
N LYS A 597 -13.95 0.28 14.27
CA LYS A 597 -12.56 0.50 14.72
C LYS A 597 -12.37 1.90 15.31
N GLY A 598 -12.88 2.93 14.62
CA GLY A 598 -12.78 4.32 15.08
C GLY A 598 -13.53 4.60 16.38
N SER A 599 -14.76 4.07 16.52
CA SER A 599 -15.53 4.23 17.75
C SER A 599 -14.90 3.51 18.93
N VAL A 600 -14.40 2.28 18.74
CA VAL A 600 -13.70 1.53 19.79
C VAL A 600 -12.50 2.30 20.31
N MET A 601 -11.64 2.82 19.42
CA MET A 601 -10.47 3.61 19.85
C MET A 601 -10.87 4.84 20.63
N ARG A 602 -11.90 5.57 20.17
CA ARG A 602 -12.42 6.75 20.85
C ARG A 602 -12.92 6.41 22.27
N THR A 603 -13.73 5.38 22.39
CA THR A 603 -14.28 4.95 23.68
C THR A 603 -13.18 4.49 24.63
N LEU A 604 -12.15 3.79 24.14
CA LEU A 604 -11.00 3.42 24.98
C LEU A 604 -10.25 4.64 25.53
N VAL A 605 -10.12 5.71 24.75
CA VAL A 605 -9.50 6.98 25.19
C VAL A 605 -10.40 7.73 26.18
N GLU A 606 -11.71 7.80 25.92
CA GLU A 606 -12.66 8.55 26.77
C GLU A 606 -12.92 7.86 28.12
N GLU A 607 -12.86 6.53 28.18
CA GLU A 607 -13.18 5.76 29.39
C GLU A 607 -11.95 5.41 30.26
N THR A 608 -10.78 5.98 30.00
CA THR A 608 -9.59 5.75 30.85
C THR A 608 -8.93 7.05 31.29
N ASP A 609 -8.73 7.19 32.60
CA ASP A 609 -7.98 8.30 33.20
C ASP A 609 -6.48 7.99 33.34
N LEU A 610 -6.05 6.81 32.91
CA LEU A 610 -4.64 6.39 33.01
C LEU A 610 -3.77 7.07 31.95
N PRO A 611 -2.47 7.28 32.22
CA PRO A 611 -1.53 7.76 31.22
C PRO A 611 -1.55 6.86 29.97
N MET A 612 -1.55 7.47 28.79
CA MET A 612 -1.64 6.75 27.53
C MET A 612 -0.68 7.30 26.47
N VAL A 613 -0.24 6.42 25.57
CA VAL A 613 0.55 6.74 24.38
C VAL A 613 -0.29 6.42 23.14
N LEU A 614 -0.45 7.41 22.26
CA LEU A 614 -1.31 7.33 21.07
C LEU A 614 -0.49 7.26 19.76
N LEU A 615 0.73 6.73 19.82
CA LEU A 615 1.65 6.66 18.68
C LEU A 615 1.11 5.76 17.56
N ASP A 616 0.59 4.59 17.95
CA ASP A 616 0.00 3.59 17.05
C ASP A 616 -1.09 2.83 17.80
N GLY A 617 -2.36 3.23 17.62
CA GLY A 617 -3.46 2.76 18.45
C GLY A 617 -3.51 3.42 19.84
N VAL A 618 -4.03 2.72 20.83
CA VAL A 618 -4.20 3.21 22.21
C VAL A 618 -3.39 2.33 23.17
N LYS A 619 -2.24 2.83 23.63
CA LYS A 619 -1.39 2.16 24.63
C LYS A 619 -1.62 2.76 26.02
N VAL A 620 -2.35 2.06 26.88
CA VAL A 620 -2.62 2.45 28.27
C VAL A 620 -1.50 1.94 29.18
N LEU A 621 -0.95 2.82 30.00
CA LEU A 621 0.17 2.52 30.90
C LEU A 621 -0.34 2.21 32.31
N TYR A 622 0.20 1.13 32.89
CA TYR A 622 -0.01 0.69 34.27
C TYR A 622 1.33 0.71 35.01
N ASP A 623 1.30 0.68 36.35
CA ASP A 623 2.53 0.66 37.15
C ASP A 623 3.39 -0.59 36.91
N ASP A 624 2.75 -1.70 36.52
CA ASP A 624 3.36 -3.03 36.33
C ASP A 624 3.36 -3.49 34.87
N GLY A 625 3.11 -2.60 33.91
CA GLY A 625 3.11 -2.93 32.48
C GLY A 625 2.20 -2.02 31.65
N TRP A 626 1.61 -2.55 30.59
CA TRP A 626 0.81 -1.74 29.66
C TRP A 626 -0.19 -2.61 28.89
N VAL A 627 -1.16 -1.97 28.23
CA VAL A 627 -2.06 -2.60 27.26
C VAL A 627 -2.10 -1.77 26.00
N LEU A 628 -1.90 -2.39 24.85
CA LEU A 628 -2.01 -1.76 23.54
C LEU A 628 -3.19 -2.35 22.78
N ALA A 629 -4.17 -1.51 22.45
CA ALA A 629 -5.20 -1.82 21.47
C ALA A 629 -4.84 -1.18 20.13
N LEU A 630 -4.57 -2.01 19.12
CA LEU A 630 -4.15 -1.58 17.78
C LEU A 630 -5.13 -2.09 16.73
N PRO A 631 -5.85 -1.21 16.02
CA PRO A 631 -6.72 -1.62 14.93
C PRO A 631 -5.87 -2.12 13.75
N ASP A 632 -6.20 -3.28 13.19
CA ASP A 632 -5.48 -3.79 12.01
C ASP A 632 -5.80 -2.92 10.78
N PRO A 633 -4.84 -2.55 9.93
CA PRO A 633 -5.09 -1.69 8.78
C PRO A 633 -5.76 -2.40 7.59
N GLN A 634 -5.81 -3.74 7.57
CA GLN A 634 -6.18 -4.57 6.40
C GLN A 634 -7.28 -5.61 6.70
N GLU A 635 -7.46 -5.98 7.97
CA GLU A 635 -8.42 -6.99 8.41
C GLU A 635 -9.43 -6.40 9.38
N PRO A 636 -10.69 -6.88 9.43
CA PRO A 636 -11.71 -6.42 10.38
C PRO A 636 -11.45 -6.96 11.80
N LEU A 637 -10.28 -6.66 12.36
CA LEU A 637 -9.87 -7.02 13.72
C LEU A 637 -9.08 -5.90 14.39
N THR A 638 -8.98 -6.01 15.71
CA THR A 638 -8.12 -5.21 16.58
C THR A 638 -7.22 -6.17 17.34
N HIS A 639 -5.91 -5.90 17.33
CA HIS A 639 -4.94 -6.60 18.15
C HIS A 639 -4.89 -5.99 19.54
N VAL A 640 -4.82 -6.83 20.57
CA VAL A 640 -4.66 -6.43 21.96
C VAL A 640 -3.40 -7.10 22.49
N TRP A 641 -2.38 -6.29 22.80
CA TRP A 641 -1.21 -6.75 23.54
C TRP A 641 -1.28 -6.27 24.98
N ALA A 642 -0.82 -7.07 25.92
CA ALA A 642 -0.70 -6.66 27.31
C ALA A 642 0.60 -7.17 27.92
N GLU A 643 1.28 -6.29 28.65
CA GLU A 643 2.41 -6.62 29.51
C GLU A 643 2.00 -6.51 30.97
N ALA A 644 2.49 -7.43 31.81
CA ALA A 644 2.30 -7.42 33.25
C ALA A 644 3.48 -8.07 34.00
N GLY A 645 3.39 -8.19 35.32
CA GLY A 645 4.41 -8.84 36.15
C GLY A 645 4.47 -10.37 36.04
N SER A 646 3.51 -11.01 35.37
CA SER A 646 3.47 -12.45 35.15
C SER A 646 2.63 -12.81 33.91
N ASP A 647 2.88 -13.98 33.31
CA ASP A 647 2.11 -14.44 32.13
C ASP A 647 0.61 -14.51 32.40
N ALA A 648 0.23 -14.95 33.61
CA ALA A 648 -1.18 -15.06 34.00
C ALA A 648 -1.87 -13.69 34.09
N GLU A 649 -1.17 -12.67 34.59
CA GLU A 649 -1.70 -11.30 34.67
C GLU A 649 -1.74 -10.63 33.30
N ALA A 650 -0.72 -10.84 32.47
CA ALA A 650 -0.66 -10.32 31.11
C ALA A 650 -1.82 -10.88 30.27
N GLU A 651 -2.03 -12.19 30.34
CA GLU A 651 -3.13 -12.88 29.66
C GLU A 651 -4.50 -12.41 30.16
N LYS A 652 -4.67 -12.31 31.50
CA LYS A 652 -5.90 -11.79 32.10
C LYS A 652 -6.19 -10.37 31.62
N ARG A 653 -5.19 -9.49 31.58
CA ARG A 653 -5.33 -8.10 31.16
C ARG A 653 -5.67 -7.97 29.68
N ALA A 654 -5.01 -8.75 28.82
CA ALA A 654 -5.33 -8.81 27.39
C ALA A 654 -6.78 -9.29 27.17
N GLN A 655 -7.22 -10.30 27.93
CA GLN A 655 -8.59 -10.83 27.86
C GLN A 655 -9.63 -9.81 28.33
N GLU A 656 -9.40 -9.11 29.45
CA GLU A 656 -10.31 -8.07 29.94
C GLU A 656 -10.52 -6.95 28.92
N TYR A 657 -9.44 -6.51 28.25
CA TYR A 657 -9.55 -5.52 27.17
C TYR A 657 -10.24 -6.07 25.92
N ALA A 658 -9.99 -7.33 25.56
CA ALA A 658 -10.67 -7.98 24.44
C ALA A 658 -12.19 -8.06 24.67
N GLU A 659 -12.61 -8.42 25.87
CA GLU A 659 -14.03 -8.44 26.27
C GLU A 659 -14.63 -7.03 26.33
N ARG A 660 -13.86 -6.03 26.75
CA ARG A 660 -14.28 -4.62 26.73
C ARG A 660 -14.54 -4.16 25.29
N ILE A 661 -13.62 -4.41 24.37
CA ILE A 661 -13.79 -4.08 22.94
C ILE A 661 -15.01 -4.80 22.36
N THR A 662 -15.18 -6.09 22.68
CA THR A 662 -16.34 -6.88 22.23
C THR A 662 -17.66 -6.28 22.74
N ARG A 663 -17.71 -5.83 23.99
CA ARG A 663 -18.89 -5.14 24.55
C ARG A 663 -19.17 -3.82 23.84
N MET A 664 -18.15 -3.01 23.54
CA MET A 664 -18.32 -1.75 22.80
C MET A 664 -18.94 -1.97 21.41
N ILE A 665 -18.60 -3.07 20.74
CA ILE A 665 -19.17 -3.44 19.44
C ILE A 665 -20.62 -3.96 19.59
N GLY A 666 -20.92 -4.66 20.69
CA GLY A 666 -22.20 -5.32 20.94
C GLY A 666 -23.31 -4.44 21.53
N VAL A 667 -23.02 -3.21 21.96
CA VAL A 667 -24.03 -2.27 22.47
C VAL A 667 -24.69 -1.56 21.28
N ARG A 668 -25.90 -2.01 20.92
CA ARG A 668 -26.89 -1.26 20.12
C ARG A 668 -28.05 -0.84 20.99
#